data_AF-A0A0S8H440-F1
#
_entry.id   AF-A0A0S8H440-F1
#
_cell.length_a   1.000
_cell.length_b   1.000
_cell.length_c   1.000
_cell.angle_alpha   90.00
_cell.angle_beta   90.00
_cell.angle_gamma   90.00
#
_symmetry.space_group_name_H-M   'P 1'
#
loop_
_entity.id
_entity.type
_entity.pdbx_description
1 polymer ?
#
loop_
_entity_poly.entity_id
_entity_poly.type
_entity_poly.pdbx_seq_one_letter_code
_entity_poly.pdbx_strand_id
1 'polypeptide(L)'
;MGLALPAVVLGGQGVTGLKAFCREGQTFLTWKEDGSKWYRVYAADRPIRAAAEAALVAKIPQGSNRFGFLRNVDTSKGFFQSLAAEEWCRAIQIEDDQAGAKQLPDGTGLFVRTIKKPARTYYAVTGEAEGEAAAAIRPGVNGLTQPVQEQVAPPGAVLQRKLDERYYVYAFFCDYELWNGDGVDDNWDGYVHVFHIRAPDPKRRDTKQPYPVSFRLHAFGAWRDWNIPYCYPATHVDVRLLDYHLTWWYGYSDALPGRLPRSRIPPKGMVVNFSERRVLQVARWLAGGPKNFPFQVDPDQISVFGGSMGGTGTHCLGVRNGDVFAAAFADEGIFNWALPREHNSWVNDVAGKFGPQDRNDMTNEGVGVYDLLNLTRWVAQHPQKELPFMSIGQGMVDFVIPFHDFVNYLKALEAGKHPYAAGWEVMGHMPWAGSGSPMDYRKVRRDEVVPAFANASCNSTLRSGFRIVAKYESVDGGTLTIKPGSLKSPCAAEGGFPPGLAGMALMLGPSSVTRDTFTIASSTPTSLTVKQGSLADYLPPLTGWDIHVLKQNIKKDEGKDRDPTEQEKRAKAEANKKTFLICDGEPRGCWSGHFTWSTRNQDFDPKQAGDDIVDAEKKLAICIRLGRNAHAGEWGGETATADVTPRRCRKFRPLPGEQVRWENWDCSNPSGPKKVAEGQVAADEHGLVTVPKFLIGKAGWGSRLVLTRP
;
A
#
# COMPACT_ATOMS: atom_id res chain seq x y z
N MET A 1 -15.75 64.62 -46.44
CA MET A 1 -15.87 63.15 -46.47
C MET A 1 -14.95 62.59 -45.39
N GLY A 2 -15.46 62.42 -44.17
CA GLY A 2 -14.73 61.79 -43.07
C GLY A 2 -15.11 60.32 -43.01
N LEU A 3 -14.15 59.44 -43.30
CA LEU A 3 -14.30 57.99 -43.20
C LEU A 3 -14.48 57.61 -41.72
N ALA A 4 -15.64 57.06 -41.39
CA ALA A 4 -15.88 56.40 -40.11
C ALA A 4 -15.11 55.08 -40.08
N LEU A 5 -14.19 54.96 -39.13
CA LEU A 5 -13.62 53.67 -38.73
C LEU A 5 -14.71 52.85 -38.03
N PRO A 6 -14.88 51.56 -38.35
CA PRO A 6 -15.86 50.73 -37.66
C PRO A 6 -15.38 50.47 -36.24
N ALA A 7 -16.30 50.61 -35.28
CA ALA A 7 -16.10 50.16 -33.92
C ALA A 7 -15.81 48.65 -33.94
N VAL A 8 -14.60 48.29 -33.52
CA VAL A 8 -14.23 46.91 -33.24
C VAL A 8 -15.01 46.47 -32.00
N VAL A 9 -16.06 45.67 -32.20
CA VAL A 9 -16.72 44.92 -31.14
C VAL A 9 -15.79 43.77 -30.75
N LEU A 10 -14.90 44.00 -29.77
CA LEU A 10 -14.22 42.93 -29.04
C LEU A 10 -14.97 42.70 -27.73
N GLY A 11 -16.12 42.03 -27.83
CA GLY A 11 -16.84 41.50 -26.67
C GLY A 11 -16.93 39.99 -26.83
N GLY A 12 -16.02 39.24 -26.19
CA GLY A 12 -16.23 37.81 -25.99
C GLY A 12 -17.59 37.61 -25.34
N GLN A 13 -18.45 36.78 -25.93
CA GLN A 13 -19.69 36.39 -25.27
C GLN A 13 -19.31 35.69 -23.97
N GLY A 14 -19.42 36.38 -22.83
CA GLY A 14 -19.08 35.83 -21.52
C GLY A 14 -19.79 34.49 -21.25
N VAL A 15 -19.33 33.74 -20.24
CA VAL A 15 -19.85 32.40 -19.86
C VAL A 15 -21.32 32.18 -20.24
N THR A 16 -21.63 31.07 -20.90
CA THR A 16 -23.02 30.72 -21.27
C THR A 16 -23.30 29.24 -21.06
N GLY A 17 -24.57 28.84 -21.19
CA GLY A 17 -24.95 27.43 -21.25
C GLY A 17 -24.76 26.67 -19.94
N LEU A 18 -24.85 27.37 -18.80
CA LEU A 18 -24.74 26.75 -17.48
C LEU A 18 -25.85 25.70 -17.29
N LYS A 19 -25.44 24.48 -16.95
CA LYS A 19 -26.32 23.36 -16.58
C LYS A 19 -25.84 22.77 -15.26
N ALA A 20 -26.77 22.23 -14.48
CA ALA A 20 -26.42 21.49 -13.28
C ALA A 20 -27.42 20.38 -12.96
N PHE A 21 -26.94 19.29 -12.35
CA PHE A 21 -27.77 18.22 -11.80
C PHE A 21 -27.09 17.58 -10.58
N CYS A 22 -27.89 16.98 -9.69
CA CYS A 22 -27.39 16.24 -8.53
C CYS A 22 -27.60 14.72 -8.72
N ARG A 23 -26.55 13.93 -8.49
CA ARG A 23 -26.57 12.46 -8.52
C ARG A 23 -25.58 11.94 -7.49
N GLU A 24 -25.97 10.91 -6.73
CA GLU A 24 -25.09 10.17 -5.80
C GLU A 24 -24.29 11.11 -4.88
N GLY A 25 -24.99 12.06 -4.24
CA GLY A 25 -24.35 12.94 -3.27
C GLY A 25 -23.50 14.05 -3.88
N GLN A 26 -23.54 14.24 -5.20
CA GLN A 26 -22.70 15.20 -5.90
C GLN A 26 -23.52 16.05 -6.88
N THR A 27 -23.26 17.37 -6.90
CA THR A 27 -23.80 18.28 -7.91
C THR A 27 -22.76 18.49 -9.00
N PHE A 28 -23.13 18.17 -10.24
CA PHE A 28 -22.32 18.37 -11.44
C PHE A 28 -22.76 19.65 -12.12
N LEU A 29 -21.82 20.53 -12.44
CA LEU A 29 -22.04 21.78 -13.16
C LEU A 29 -21.20 21.80 -14.43
N THR A 30 -21.80 22.19 -15.55
CA THR A 30 -21.08 22.44 -16.81
C THR A 30 -21.49 23.76 -17.43
N TRP A 31 -20.56 24.40 -18.15
CA TRP A 31 -20.81 25.65 -18.87
C TRP A 31 -19.93 25.72 -20.12
N LYS A 32 -20.29 26.60 -21.05
CA LYS A 32 -19.44 26.96 -22.18
C LYS A 32 -18.44 28.02 -21.74
N GLU A 33 -17.17 27.70 -21.88
CA GLU A 33 -16.04 28.58 -21.60
C GLU A 33 -15.99 29.75 -22.59
N ASP A 34 -15.62 30.93 -22.09
CA ASP A 34 -15.48 32.17 -22.89
C ASP A 34 -14.01 32.52 -23.18
N GLY A 35 -13.09 31.65 -22.75
CA GLY A 35 -11.64 31.86 -22.86
C GLY A 35 -10.99 32.45 -21.62
N SER A 36 -11.76 32.74 -20.56
CA SER A 36 -11.21 33.15 -19.28
C SER A 36 -10.30 32.06 -18.70
N LYS A 37 -9.16 32.46 -18.12
CA LYS A 37 -8.22 31.54 -17.46
C LYS A 37 -8.84 30.86 -16.24
N TRP A 38 -9.73 31.57 -15.55
CA TRP A 38 -10.39 31.14 -14.33
C TRP A 38 -11.89 31.45 -14.39
N TYR A 39 -12.67 30.58 -13.77
CA TYR A 39 -14.11 30.69 -13.61
C TYR A 39 -14.45 30.68 -12.13
N ARG A 40 -15.26 31.64 -11.69
CA ARG A 40 -15.80 31.72 -10.33
C ARG A 40 -17.18 31.08 -10.30
N VAL A 41 -17.38 30.12 -9.41
CA VAL A 41 -18.66 29.44 -9.20
C VAL A 41 -19.30 29.95 -7.92
N TYR A 42 -20.54 30.41 -8.02
CA TYR A 42 -21.33 30.93 -6.90
C TYR A 42 -22.50 30.02 -6.59
N ALA A 43 -22.87 29.94 -5.31
CA ALA A 43 -24.02 29.19 -4.82
C ALA A 43 -24.89 30.03 -3.87
N ALA A 44 -26.20 29.88 -3.96
CA ALA A 44 -27.17 30.51 -3.06
C ALA A 44 -28.46 29.68 -2.93
N ASP A 45 -29.26 29.95 -1.92
CA ASP A 45 -30.60 29.36 -1.71
C ASP A 45 -31.72 30.05 -2.50
N ARG A 46 -31.37 31.09 -3.27
CA ARG A 46 -32.25 31.92 -4.11
C ARG A 46 -31.59 32.25 -5.45
N PRO A 47 -32.36 32.63 -6.49
CA PRO A 47 -31.79 33.02 -7.78
C PRO A 47 -30.73 34.12 -7.63
N ILE A 48 -29.55 33.90 -8.21
CA ILE A 48 -28.41 34.81 -8.10
C ILE A 48 -28.51 35.88 -9.19
N ARG A 49 -28.51 37.17 -8.81
CA ARG A 49 -28.51 38.30 -9.75
C ARG A 49 -27.20 39.10 -9.73
N ALA A 50 -26.50 39.08 -8.60
CA ALA A 50 -25.17 39.67 -8.45
C ALA A 50 -24.25 38.77 -7.62
N ALA A 51 -22.94 38.81 -7.89
CA ALA A 51 -21.96 37.99 -7.19
C ALA A 51 -21.96 38.24 -5.67
N ALA A 52 -22.21 39.48 -5.23
CA ALA A 52 -22.26 39.86 -3.82
C ALA A 52 -23.44 39.22 -3.04
N GLU A 53 -24.44 38.66 -3.73
CA GLU A 53 -25.62 38.04 -3.12
C GLU A 53 -25.44 36.54 -2.83
N ALA A 54 -24.32 35.96 -3.25
CA ALA A 54 -24.06 34.52 -3.24
C ALA A 54 -22.70 34.19 -2.65
N ALA A 55 -22.54 32.96 -2.16
CA ALA A 55 -21.25 32.46 -1.70
C ALA A 55 -20.40 32.04 -2.91
N LEU A 56 -19.16 32.53 -2.99
CA LEU A 56 -18.16 31.94 -3.88
C LEU A 56 -17.77 30.57 -3.34
N VAL A 57 -18.05 29.50 -4.09
CA VAL A 57 -17.82 28.11 -3.66
C VAL A 57 -16.65 27.45 -4.36
N ALA A 58 -16.22 27.98 -5.50
CA ALA A 58 -15.04 27.46 -6.21
C ALA A 58 -14.45 28.48 -7.19
N LYS A 59 -13.15 28.38 -7.40
CA LYS A 59 -12.42 29.00 -8.51
C LYS A 59 -11.78 27.89 -9.35
N ILE A 60 -12.24 27.76 -10.59
CA ILE A 60 -11.98 26.62 -11.48
C ILE A 60 -11.18 27.09 -12.70
N PRO A 61 -10.12 26.40 -13.12
CA PRO A 61 -9.35 26.78 -14.30
C PRO A 61 -10.11 26.46 -15.59
N GLN A 62 -9.70 27.13 -16.67
CA GLN A 62 -10.06 26.74 -18.03
C GLN A 62 -9.66 25.29 -18.33
N GLY A 63 -10.48 24.60 -19.13
CA GLY A 63 -10.26 23.20 -19.49
C GLY A 63 -10.44 22.25 -18.32
N SER A 64 -11.33 22.59 -17.37
CA SER A 64 -11.63 21.78 -16.18
C SER A 64 -12.37 20.47 -16.50
N ASN A 65 -12.84 20.28 -17.74
CA ASN A 65 -13.30 18.99 -18.25
C ASN A 65 -12.16 18.00 -18.58
N ARG A 66 -10.90 18.36 -18.33
CA ARG A 66 -9.71 17.50 -18.49
C ARG A 66 -9.17 17.04 -17.14
N PHE A 67 -8.50 15.90 -17.14
CA PHE A 67 -7.89 15.34 -15.94
C PHE A 67 -6.69 16.16 -15.46
N GLY A 68 -6.73 16.63 -14.21
CA GLY A 68 -5.69 17.46 -13.60
C GLY A 68 -4.33 16.77 -13.49
N PHE A 69 -4.31 15.46 -13.25
CA PHE A 69 -3.08 14.67 -13.07
C PHE A 69 -2.15 14.64 -14.31
N LEU A 70 -2.63 15.05 -15.48
CA LEU A 70 -1.80 15.18 -16.68
C LEU A 70 -1.07 16.52 -16.80
N ARG A 71 -1.48 17.54 -16.05
CA ARG A 71 -0.95 18.91 -16.19
C ARG A 71 0.55 19.01 -15.86
N ASN A 72 1.01 18.12 -14.98
CA ASN A 72 2.31 18.25 -14.31
C ASN A 72 3.27 17.11 -14.64
N VAL A 73 3.01 16.39 -15.73
CA VAL A 73 3.83 15.31 -16.27
C VAL A 73 4.20 15.59 -17.72
N ASP A 74 5.31 15.02 -18.21
CA ASP A 74 5.69 15.13 -19.61
C ASP A 74 4.90 14.12 -20.47
N THR A 75 3.79 14.56 -21.05
CA THR A 75 2.93 13.76 -21.93
C THR A 75 3.50 13.55 -23.33
N SER A 76 4.70 14.07 -23.64
CA SER A 76 5.35 13.87 -24.94
C SER A 76 6.20 12.60 -25.01
N LYS A 77 6.48 11.95 -23.87
CA LYS A 77 7.41 10.82 -23.79
C LYS A 77 6.93 9.70 -22.85
N GLY A 78 7.39 8.49 -23.14
CA GLY A 78 7.31 7.36 -22.22
C GLY A 78 5.88 6.99 -21.83
N PHE A 79 5.70 6.65 -20.55
CA PHE A 79 4.40 6.20 -20.01
C PHE A 79 3.29 7.24 -20.20
N PHE A 80 3.56 8.51 -19.91
CA PHE A 80 2.54 9.56 -19.93
C PHE A 80 2.10 9.92 -21.35
N GLN A 81 2.93 9.68 -22.36
CA GLN A 81 2.51 9.74 -23.77
C GLN A 81 1.46 8.68 -24.08
N SER A 82 1.70 7.43 -23.67
CA SER A 82 0.72 6.35 -23.85
C SER A 82 -0.57 6.62 -23.07
N LEU A 83 -0.46 7.07 -21.82
CA LEU A 83 -1.62 7.40 -20.98
C LEU A 83 -2.46 8.53 -21.57
N ALA A 84 -1.83 9.60 -22.07
CA ALA A 84 -2.53 10.73 -22.68
C ALA A 84 -3.18 10.36 -24.03
N ALA A 85 -2.72 9.30 -24.68
CA ALA A 85 -3.30 8.80 -25.94
C ALA A 85 -4.55 7.93 -25.74
N GLU A 86 -4.81 7.46 -24.51
CA GLU A 86 -5.99 6.66 -24.20
C GLU A 86 -7.28 7.43 -24.45
N GLU A 87 -8.26 6.77 -25.09
CA GLU A 87 -9.50 7.44 -25.50
C GLU A 87 -10.26 8.03 -24.30
N TRP A 88 -10.33 7.30 -23.18
CA TRP A 88 -10.98 7.77 -21.96
C TRP A 88 -10.28 8.98 -21.33
N CYS A 89 -9.01 9.23 -21.65
CA CYS A 89 -8.19 10.30 -21.07
C CYS A 89 -8.37 11.65 -21.79
N ARG A 90 -9.01 11.66 -22.97
CA ARG A 90 -9.23 12.86 -23.79
C ARG A 90 -10.07 13.91 -23.08
N ALA A 91 -11.17 13.51 -22.46
CA ALA A 91 -12.05 14.37 -21.68
C ALA A 91 -12.80 13.55 -20.64
N ILE A 92 -13.30 14.20 -19.61
CA ILE A 92 -14.14 13.56 -18.60
C ILE A 92 -15.56 13.38 -19.15
N GLN A 93 -16.16 12.22 -18.90
CA GLN A 93 -17.61 12.06 -18.99
C GLN A 93 -18.26 12.15 -17.61
N ILE A 94 -19.46 12.74 -17.56
CA ILE A 94 -20.25 12.95 -16.34
C ILE A 94 -21.53 12.09 -16.31
N GLU A 95 -21.87 11.46 -17.41
CA GLU A 95 -22.93 10.45 -17.53
C GLU A 95 -22.28 9.11 -17.84
N ASP A 96 -22.86 8.02 -17.32
CA ASP A 96 -22.34 6.68 -17.61
C ASP A 96 -22.57 6.34 -19.09
N ASP A 97 -21.48 5.99 -19.78
CA ASP A 97 -21.49 5.49 -21.15
C ASP A 97 -20.40 4.44 -21.34
N GLN A 98 -20.75 3.31 -21.96
CA GLN A 98 -19.81 2.20 -22.13
C GLN A 98 -18.72 2.49 -23.17
N ALA A 99 -19.02 3.29 -24.20
CA ALA A 99 -18.14 3.54 -25.34
C ALA A 99 -17.23 4.77 -25.15
N GLY A 100 -17.46 5.59 -24.13
CA GLY A 100 -16.79 6.88 -23.98
C GLY A 100 -17.42 7.98 -24.84
N ALA A 101 -18.61 7.75 -25.42
CA ALA A 101 -19.23 8.65 -26.40
C ALA A 101 -19.81 9.93 -25.78
N LYS A 102 -19.89 9.99 -24.44
CA LYS A 102 -20.44 11.13 -23.68
C LYS A 102 -19.37 12.01 -23.03
N GLN A 103 -18.13 11.93 -23.52
CA GLN A 103 -17.07 12.84 -23.15
C GLN A 103 -17.48 14.30 -23.39
N LEU A 104 -17.19 15.17 -22.40
CA LEU A 104 -17.51 16.60 -22.52
C LEU A 104 -16.66 17.24 -23.63
N PRO A 105 -17.26 18.04 -24.53
CA PRO A 105 -16.54 18.65 -25.64
C PRO A 105 -15.58 19.73 -25.17
N ASP A 106 -14.60 20.06 -26.01
CA ASP A 106 -13.64 21.14 -25.79
C ASP A 106 -14.35 22.49 -25.56
N GLY A 107 -13.78 23.33 -24.71
CA GLY A 107 -14.41 24.59 -24.29
C GLY A 107 -15.60 24.39 -23.35
N THR A 108 -15.71 23.24 -22.70
CA THR A 108 -16.66 23.00 -21.61
C THR A 108 -15.94 23.06 -20.26
N GLY A 109 -16.40 23.92 -19.37
CA GLY A 109 -15.96 23.92 -17.97
C GLY A 109 -16.73 22.89 -17.16
N LEU A 110 -16.10 22.34 -16.13
CA LEU A 110 -16.68 21.32 -15.25
C LEU A 110 -16.35 21.63 -13.79
N PHE A 111 -17.37 21.59 -12.94
CA PHE A 111 -17.21 21.59 -11.49
C PHE A 111 -18.12 20.53 -10.87
N VAL A 112 -17.58 19.73 -9.96
CA VAL A 112 -18.33 18.71 -9.22
C VAL A 112 -18.18 18.97 -7.73
N ARG A 113 -19.31 19.16 -7.05
CA ARG A 113 -19.36 19.48 -5.63
C ARG A 113 -19.94 18.33 -4.83
N THR A 114 -19.27 17.92 -3.75
CA THR A 114 -19.81 16.92 -2.81
C THR A 114 -20.79 17.57 -1.84
N ILE A 115 -21.98 17.00 -1.71
CA ILE A 115 -23.09 17.57 -0.95
C ILE A 115 -23.06 17.09 0.50
N LYS A 116 -22.96 18.05 1.42
CA LYS A 116 -22.82 17.81 2.86
C LYS A 116 -24.14 17.98 3.61
N LYS A 117 -25.10 18.69 3.02
CA LYS A 117 -26.45 18.92 3.56
C LYS A 117 -27.45 19.01 2.42
N PRO A 118 -28.66 18.44 2.56
CA PRO A 118 -29.71 18.60 1.55
C PRO A 118 -30.07 20.08 1.40
N ALA A 119 -30.22 20.55 0.16
CA ALA A 119 -30.48 21.95 -0.13
C ALA A 119 -31.15 22.15 -1.49
N ARG A 120 -31.78 23.32 -1.66
CA ARG A 120 -32.20 23.84 -2.96
C ARG A 120 -31.21 24.92 -3.35
N THR A 121 -30.33 24.63 -4.29
CA THR A 121 -29.18 25.49 -4.56
C THR A 121 -29.22 26.03 -5.98
N TYR A 122 -29.23 27.35 -6.10
CA TYR A 122 -29.01 28.08 -7.34
C TYR A 122 -27.51 28.28 -7.54
N TYR A 123 -27.05 28.13 -8.78
CA TYR A 123 -25.66 28.30 -9.17
C TYR A 123 -25.49 29.38 -10.23
N ALA A 124 -24.35 30.07 -10.21
CA ALA A 124 -23.92 30.97 -11.26
C ALA A 124 -22.42 30.83 -11.51
N VAL A 125 -21.97 31.10 -12.73
CA VAL A 125 -20.57 31.02 -13.15
C VAL A 125 -20.16 32.27 -13.90
N THR A 126 -19.02 32.86 -13.56
CA THR A 126 -18.47 34.02 -14.25
C THR A 126 -17.02 33.79 -14.62
N GLY A 127 -16.59 34.24 -15.80
CA GLY A 127 -15.17 34.34 -16.15
C GLY A 127 -14.47 35.41 -15.30
N GLU A 128 -13.23 35.14 -14.90
CA GLU A 128 -12.35 36.14 -14.28
C GLU A 128 -11.65 36.94 -15.37
N ALA A 129 -11.99 38.23 -15.49
CA ALA A 129 -11.29 39.18 -16.34
C ALA A 129 -10.06 39.73 -15.58
N GLU A 130 -8.90 39.77 -16.25
CA GLU A 130 -7.68 40.36 -15.67
C GLU A 130 -7.88 41.87 -15.48
N GLY A 131 -8.02 42.32 -14.22
CA GLY A 131 -8.07 43.75 -13.87
C GLY A 131 -9.41 44.46 -14.07
N GLU A 132 -10.50 43.75 -14.42
CA GLU A 132 -11.84 44.33 -14.59
C GLU A 132 -12.85 43.84 -13.54
N ALA A 133 -14.00 44.53 -13.45
CA ALA A 133 -15.11 44.12 -12.60
C ALA A 133 -15.64 42.73 -13.02
N ALA A 134 -16.06 41.92 -12.04
CA ALA A 134 -16.59 40.58 -12.29
C ALA A 134 -17.72 40.60 -13.35
N ALA A 135 -17.70 39.66 -14.29
CA ALA A 135 -18.70 39.59 -15.34
C ALA A 135 -20.13 39.52 -14.75
N ALA A 136 -21.06 40.25 -15.35
CA ALA A 136 -22.43 40.31 -14.86
C ALA A 136 -23.09 38.93 -14.82
N ILE A 137 -23.81 38.63 -13.74
CA ILE A 137 -24.61 37.41 -13.62
C ILE A 137 -25.98 37.66 -14.26
N ARG A 138 -26.35 36.79 -15.19
CA ARG A 138 -27.58 36.83 -15.97
C ARG A 138 -28.30 35.48 -15.83
N PRO A 139 -29.41 35.42 -15.05
CA PRO A 139 -30.22 34.21 -14.97
C PRO A 139 -30.64 33.70 -16.37
N GLY A 140 -30.49 32.41 -16.61
CA GLY A 140 -30.74 31.76 -17.90
C GLY A 140 -29.57 31.78 -18.87
N VAL A 141 -28.49 32.52 -18.58
CA VAL A 141 -27.27 32.57 -19.41
C VAL A 141 -26.11 31.90 -18.66
N ASN A 142 -25.71 32.49 -17.55
CA ASN A 142 -24.62 32.03 -16.68
C ASN A 142 -25.05 31.90 -15.22
N GLY A 143 -26.34 32.03 -14.93
CA GLY A 143 -26.98 31.69 -13.66
C GLY A 143 -28.18 30.78 -13.88
N LEU A 144 -28.42 29.82 -13.00
CA LEU A 144 -29.58 28.94 -13.07
C LEU A 144 -30.88 29.68 -12.74
N THR A 145 -31.95 29.39 -13.49
CA THR A 145 -33.31 29.90 -13.19
C THR A 145 -34.10 28.98 -12.26
N GLN A 146 -33.67 27.72 -12.13
CA GLN A 146 -34.24 26.73 -11.21
C GLN A 146 -33.13 26.19 -10.29
N PRO A 147 -33.43 25.87 -9.03
CA PRO A 147 -32.44 25.33 -8.12
C PRO A 147 -32.18 23.86 -8.44
N VAL A 148 -30.96 23.40 -8.16
CA VAL A 148 -30.64 21.98 -8.05
C VAL A 148 -31.19 21.46 -6.73
N GLN A 149 -31.87 20.31 -6.77
CA GLN A 149 -32.31 19.59 -5.57
C GLN A 149 -31.16 18.72 -5.08
N GLU A 150 -30.38 19.24 -4.13
CA GLU A 150 -29.18 18.59 -3.62
C GLU A 150 -29.53 17.60 -2.52
N GLN A 151 -28.94 16.40 -2.60
CA GLN A 151 -29.15 15.33 -1.64
C GLN A 151 -27.81 14.81 -1.17
N VAL A 152 -27.71 14.48 0.12
CA VAL A 152 -26.53 13.83 0.68
C VAL A 152 -26.61 12.34 0.36
N ALA A 153 -25.57 11.81 -0.26
CA ALA A 153 -25.37 10.38 -0.44
C ALA A 153 -23.86 10.09 -0.52
N PRO A 154 -23.42 8.83 -0.41
CA PRO A 154 -22.07 8.46 -0.76
C PRO A 154 -21.78 8.87 -2.22
N PRO A 155 -20.69 9.62 -2.47
CA PRO A 155 -20.22 9.94 -3.82
C PRO A 155 -20.15 8.71 -4.72
N GLY A 156 -20.59 8.85 -5.97
CA GLY A 156 -20.53 7.79 -6.98
C GLY A 156 -19.35 7.95 -7.92
N ALA A 157 -18.87 6.83 -8.47
CA ALA A 157 -17.91 6.85 -9.57
C ALA A 157 -18.64 6.89 -10.92
N VAL A 158 -18.13 7.69 -11.84
CA VAL A 158 -18.66 7.79 -13.21
C VAL A 158 -17.88 6.83 -14.09
N LEU A 159 -18.57 5.90 -14.76
CA LEU A 159 -17.94 5.06 -15.78
C LEU A 159 -17.29 6.01 -16.80
N GLN A 160 -16.06 5.76 -17.24
CA GLN A 160 -15.40 6.49 -18.34
C GLN A 160 -15.34 5.64 -19.60
N ARG A 161 -15.14 4.32 -19.43
CA ARG A 161 -15.10 3.37 -20.55
C ARG A 161 -15.26 1.94 -20.05
N LYS A 162 -15.94 1.12 -20.84
CA LYS A 162 -15.89 -0.35 -20.76
C LYS A 162 -14.92 -0.85 -21.82
N LEU A 163 -13.78 -1.41 -21.39
CA LEU A 163 -12.74 -1.92 -22.29
C LEU A 163 -13.09 -3.33 -22.81
N ASP A 164 -13.74 -4.13 -21.98
CA ASP A 164 -14.38 -5.40 -22.34
C ASP A 164 -15.49 -5.77 -21.34
N GLU A 165 -16.12 -6.94 -21.48
CA GLU A 165 -17.21 -7.40 -20.60
C GLU A 165 -16.89 -7.43 -19.10
N ARG A 166 -15.61 -7.44 -18.73
CA ARG A 166 -15.14 -7.54 -17.35
C ARG A 166 -14.22 -6.39 -16.95
N TYR A 167 -13.84 -5.50 -17.86
CA TYR A 167 -12.82 -4.48 -17.63
C TYR A 167 -13.37 -3.07 -17.82
N TYR A 168 -13.32 -2.28 -16.75
CA TYR A 168 -13.95 -0.97 -16.64
C TYR A 168 -12.93 0.07 -16.19
N VAL A 169 -13.09 1.29 -16.70
CA VAL A 169 -12.37 2.49 -16.30
C VAL A 169 -13.40 3.45 -15.71
N TYR A 170 -13.18 3.91 -14.49
CA TYR A 170 -14.06 4.84 -13.79
C TYR A 170 -13.30 6.09 -13.36
N ALA A 171 -13.99 7.21 -13.24
CA ALA A 171 -13.50 8.43 -12.63
C ALA A 171 -14.26 8.71 -11.34
N PHE A 172 -13.54 9.20 -10.34
CA PHE A 172 -14.08 9.62 -9.07
C PHE A 172 -13.72 11.08 -8.81
N PHE A 173 -14.70 11.89 -8.41
CA PHE A 173 -14.47 13.23 -7.89
C PHE A 173 -14.36 13.20 -6.36
N CYS A 174 -13.23 13.63 -5.84
CA CYS A 174 -13.00 13.80 -4.41
C CYS A 174 -13.79 15.02 -3.86
N ASP A 175 -13.90 15.14 -2.55
CA ASP A 175 -14.52 16.30 -1.91
C ASP A 175 -13.71 17.57 -2.22
N TYR A 176 -14.29 18.49 -3.00
CA TYR A 176 -13.61 19.69 -3.47
C TYR A 176 -13.11 20.55 -2.32
N GLU A 177 -13.93 20.80 -1.30
CA GLU A 177 -13.52 21.68 -0.19
C GLU A 177 -12.45 21.03 0.70
N LEU A 178 -12.33 19.69 0.66
CA LEU A 178 -11.20 18.98 1.28
C LEU A 178 -9.93 19.05 0.41
N TRP A 179 -10.09 18.96 -0.91
CA TRP A 179 -8.97 18.90 -1.86
C TRP A 179 -8.34 20.26 -2.14
N ASN A 180 -9.18 21.28 -2.14
CA ASN A 180 -8.88 22.66 -2.48
C ASN A 180 -9.40 23.53 -1.33
N GLY A 181 -8.71 23.47 -0.18
CA GLY A 181 -9.16 24.12 1.07
C GLY A 181 -9.21 25.64 1.00
N ASP A 182 -8.50 26.24 0.04
CA ASP A 182 -8.53 27.67 -0.28
C ASP A 182 -9.61 28.03 -1.32
N GLY A 183 -10.32 27.03 -1.85
CA GLY A 183 -11.36 27.19 -2.87
C GLY A 183 -10.83 27.38 -4.28
N VAL A 184 -9.60 26.98 -4.60
CA VAL A 184 -9.00 27.08 -5.94
C VAL A 184 -8.60 25.70 -6.48
N ASP A 185 -9.04 25.35 -7.69
CA ASP A 185 -8.65 24.09 -8.35
C ASP A 185 -7.29 24.19 -9.07
N ASP A 186 -6.23 24.43 -8.30
CA ASP A 186 -4.84 24.46 -8.76
C ASP A 186 -3.96 23.36 -8.11
N ASN A 187 -4.56 22.50 -7.30
CA ASN A 187 -3.91 21.37 -6.65
C ASN A 187 -3.20 20.46 -7.67
N TRP A 188 -2.05 19.90 -7.28
CA TRP A 188 -1.08 19.24 -8.14
C TRP A 188 -1.67 18.11 -9.03
N ASP A 189 -2.58 17.30 -8.50
CA ASP A 189 -3.22 16.22 -9.27
C ASP A 189 -4.65 16.58 -9.74
N GLY A 190 -5.20 17.69 -9.27
CA GLY A 190 -6.64 17.93 -9.24
C GLY A 190 -7.41 16.96 -8.35
N TYR A 191 -8.71 17.22 -8.19
CA TYR A 191 -9.60 16.45 -7.32
C TYR A 191 -10.36 15.33 -8.04
N VAL A 192 -10.08 15.09 -9.33
CA VAL A 192 -10.61 13.94 -10.09
C VAL A 192 -9.53 12.89 -10.27
N HIS A 193 -9.85 11.62 -10.02
CA HIS A 193 -8.91 10.51 -10.23
C HIS A 193 -9.56 9.36 -10.99
N VAL A 194 -8.74 8.58 -11.69
CA VAL A 194 -9.18 7.44 -12.47
C VAL A 194 -8.70 6.15 -11.84
N PHE A 195 -9.54 5.13 -11.90
CA PHE A 195 -9.20 3.79 -11.45
C PHE A 195 -9.75 2.74 -12.42
N HIS A 196 -9.05 1.63 -12.45
CA HIS A 196 -9.30 0.48 -13.31
C HIS A 196 -9.83 -0.66 -12.47
N ILE A 197 -10.87 -1.33 -12.97
CA ILE A 197 -11.44 -2.50 -12.31
C ILE A 197 -11.61 -3.62 -13.31
N ARG A 198 -11.13 -4.81 -12.96
CA ARG A 198 -11.40 -6.02 -13.71
C ARG A 198 -12.04 -7.09 -12.84
N ALA A 199 -13.11 -7.70 -13.34
CA ALA A 199 -13.66 -8.91 -12.76
C ALA A 199 -12.89 -10.16 -13.24
N PRO A 200 -12.72 -11.17 -12.38
CA PRO A 200 -11.98 -12.39 -12.73
C PRO A 200 -12.70 -13.22 -13.81
N ASP A 201 -12.01 -14.22 -14.32
CA ASP A 201 -12.63 -15.14 -15.26
C ASP A 201 -13.70 -15.99 -14.57
N PRO A 202 -14.93 -16.09 -15.12
CA PRO A 202 -16.00 -16.88 -14.50
C PRO A 202 -15.64 -18.38 -14.42
N LYS A 203 -14.67 -18.86 -15.20
CA LYS A 203 -14.14 -20.24 -15.06
C LYS A 203 -13.23 -20.42 -13.85
N ARG A 204 -12.77 -19.33 -13.21
CA ARG A 204 -11.84 -19.36 -12.07
C ARG A 204 -12.55 -19.29 -10.72
N ARG A 205 -13.85 -18.97 -10.66
CA ARG A 205 -14.61 -18.82 -9.43
C ARG A 205 -16.11 -19.07 -9.67
N ASP A 206 -16.81 -19.60 -8.68
CA ASP A 206 -18.28 -19.58 -8.65
C ASP A 206 -18.78 -18.13 -8.66
N THR A 207 -19.50 -17.78 -9.74
CA THR A 207 -20.04 -16.44 -9.98
C THR A 207 -21.29 -16.13 -9.16
N LYS A 208 -21.85 -17.13 -8.45
CA LYS A 208 -23.00 -16.95 -7.56
C LYS A 208 -22.64 -16.35 -6.21
N GLN A 209 -21.36 -16.38 -5.83
CA GLN A 209 -20.88 -15.77 -4.59
C GLN A 209 -20.34 -14.37 -4.84
N PRO A 210 -20.49 -13.43 -3.89
CA PRO A 210 -19.82 -12.14 -3.95
C PRO A 210 -18.31 -12.30 -4.16
N TYR A 211 -17.72 -11.43 -4.96
CA TYR A 211 -16.29 -11.45 -5.27
C TYR A 211 -15.48 -10.73 -4.19
N PRO A 212 -14.38 -11.31 -3.69
CA PRO A 212 -13.40 -10.59 -2.93
C PRO A 212 -12.70 -9.59 -3.85
N VAL A 213 -12.11 -8.57 -3.24
CA VAL A 213 -11.48 -7.46 -3.94
C VAL A 213 -10.01 -7.41 -3.54
N SER A 214 -9.14 -7.15 -4.51
CA SER A 214 -7.73 -6.86 -4.25
C SER A 214 -7.33 -5.55 -4.92
N PHE A 215 -6.86 -4.61 -4.09
CA PHE A 215 -6.25 -3.37 -4.52
C PHE A 215 -4.76 -3.59 -4.74
N ARG A 216 -4.29 -3.36 -5.98
CA ARG A 216 -2.87 -3.40 -6.32
C ARG A 216 -2.28 -2.01 -6.35
N LEU A 217 -1.26 -1.80 -5.54
CA LEU A 217 -0.47 -0.58 -5.50
C LEU A 217 0.83 -0.79 -6.29
N HIS A 218 1.08 0.05 -7.29
CA HIS A 218 2.29 -0.04 -8.12
C HIS A 218 3.55 0.44 -7.38
N ALA A 219 4.69 -0.11 -7.78
CA ALA A 219 6.03 0.30 -7.34
C ALA A 219 6.44 1.66 -7.93
N PHE A 220 7.55 2.23 -7.45
CA PHE A 220 8.05 3.53 -7.89
C PHE A 220 8.37 3.50 -9.39
N GLY A 221 7.68 4.31 -10.19
CA GLY A 221 7.85 4.36 -11.66
C GLY A 221 7.26 3.16 -12.44
N ALA A 222 6.65 2.18 -11.76
CA ALA A 222 6.02 1.01 -12.38
C ALA A 222 4.60 1.29 -12.89
N TRP A 223 4.37 2.46 -13.47
CA TRP A 223 3.02 2.88 -13.88
C TRP A 223 2.40 1.98 -14.94
N ARG A 224 3.21 1.24 -15.73
CA ARG A 224 2.72 0.28 -16.73
C ARG A 224 1.79 -0.80 -16.15
N ASP A 225 1.83 -1.00 -14.83
CA ASP A 225 0.93 -1.90 -14.12
C ASP A 225 -0.50 -1.35 -13.98
N TRP A 226 -0.83 -0.15 -14.45
CA TRP A 226 -2.20 0.37 -14.45
C TRP A 226 -3.17 -0.47 -15.31
N ASN A 227 -2.68 -1.01 -16.43
CA ASN A 227 -3.49 -1.86 -17.28
C ASN A 227 -3.66 -3.23 -16.61
N ILE A 228 -4.90 -3.73 -16.60
CA ILE A 228 -5.28 -5.02 -16.00
C ILE A 228 -5.55 -6.03 -17.12
N PRO A 229 -4.53 -6.64 -17.78
CA PRO A 229 -4.79 -7.66 -18.80
C PRO A 229 -5.39 -8.95 -18.20
N TYR A 230 -5.15 -9.19 -16.92
CA TYR A 230 -5.71 -10.29 -16.14
C TYR A 230 -5.81 -9.87 -14.67
N CYS A 231 -6.76 -10.46 -13.95
CA CYS A 231 -6.86 -10.29 -12.51
C CYS A 231 -5.73 -11.06 -11.83
N TYR A 232 -5.06 -10.43 -10.89
CA TYR A 232 -4.25 -11.14 -9.92
C TYR A 232 -4.56 -10.59 -8.51
N PRO A 233 -5.09 -11.43 -7.60
CA PRO A 233 -5.36 -12.87 -7.76
C PRO A 233 -6.44 -13.19 -8.83
N ALA A 234 -6.32 -14.34 -9.51
CA ALA A 234 -7.21 -14.71 -10.62
C ALA A 234 -8.68 -14.95 -10.22
N THR A 235 -9.00 -14.88 -8.94
CA THR A 235 -10.31 -15.12 -8.34
C THR A 235 -10.91 -13.89 -7.65
N HIS A 236 -10.21 -12.75 -7.71
CA HIS A 236 -10.60 -11.49 -7.09
C HIS A 236 -10.92 -10.45 -8.15
N VAL A 237 -11.80 -9.51 -7.82
CA VAL A 237 -11.90 -8.25 -8.55
C VAL A 237 -10.58 -7.50 -8.31
N ASP A 238 -9.82 -7.25 -9.38
CA ASP A 238 -8.53 -6.54 -9.35
C ASP A 238 -8.80 -5.06 -9.59
N VAL A 239 -8.41 -4.22 -8.62
CA VAL A 239 -8.58 -2.77 -8.66
C VAL A 239 -7.20 -2.13 -8.71
N ARG A 240 -6.99 -1.24 -9.68
CA ARG A 240 -5.73 -0.50 -9.86
C ARG A 240 -5.96 0.98 -9.97
N LEU A 241 -5.18 1.72 -9.21
CA LEU A 241 -5.09 3.16 -9.27
C LEU A 241 -3.67 3.54 -9.72
N LEU A 242 -3.52 4.80 -10.11
CA LEU A 242 -2.21 5.39 -10.38
C LEU A 242 -1.88 6.42 -9.32
N ASP A 243 -0.70 6.27 -8.72
CA ASP A 243 0.00 7.32 -8.03
C ASP A 243 0.87 8.06 -9.08
N TYR A 244 0.25 9.01 -9.77
CA TYR A 244 0.82 9.72 -10.91
C TYR A 244 2.13 10.43 -10.57
N HIS A 245 2.26 10.88 -9.33
CA HIS A 245 3.34 11.72 -8.86
C HIS A 245 4.23 11.05 -7.79
N LEU A 246 4.07 9.73 -7.60
CA LEU A 246 4.91 8.90 -6.75
C LEU A 246 4.93 9.38 -5.29
N THR A 247 3.74 9.68 -4.78
CA THR A 247 3.45 10.21 -3.45
C THR A 247 3.57 9.18 -2.31
N TRP A 248 4.16 8.01 -2.62
CA TRP A 248 4.26 6.87 -1.72
C TRP A 248 2.90 6.40 -1.18
N TRP A 249 1.84 6.59 -1.97
CA TRP A 249 0.45 6.24 -1.65
C TRP A 249 -0.13 6.92 -0.41
N TYR A 250 0.56 7.90 0.18
CA TYR A 250 0.00 8.72 1.26
C TYR A 250 -0.63 9.99 0.70
N GLY A 251 0.16 10.90 0.14
CA GLY A 251 -0.30 12.20 -0.34
C GLY A 251 0.82 13.21 -0.46
N TYR A 252 0.57 14.50 -0.23
CA TYR A 252 1.58 15.54 -0.38
C TYR A 252 1.18 16.87 0.29
N SER A 253 2.12 17.82 0.35
CA SER A 253 1.85 19.17 0.85
C SER A 253 0.90 19.93 -0.08
N ASP A 254 -0.14 20.52 0.49
CA ASP A 254 -1.06 21.46 -0.19
C ASP A 254 -0.35 22.70 -0.76
N ALA A 255 0.87 22.99 -0.31
CA ALA A 255 1.71 24.08 -0.79
C ALA A 255 2.59 23.70 -2.01
N LEU A 256 2.48 22.47 -2.55
CA LEU A 256 3.22 22.11 -3.77
C LEU A 256 2.68 22.91 -4.97
N PRO A 257 3.51 23.67 -5.70
CA PRO A 257 3.09 24.33 -6.92
C PRO A 257 2.84 23.31 -8.02
N GLY A 258 1.98 23.65 -8.99
CA GLY A 258 1.64 22.78 -10.12
C GLY A 258 2.87 22.15 -10.80
N ARG A 259 3.98 22.86 -11.02
CA ARG A 259 5.15 22.29 -11.71
C ARG A 259 6.41 22.29 -10.85
N LEU A 260 6.84 21.10 -10.43
CA LEU A 260 8.11 20.93 -9.71
C LEU A 260 9.22 20.37 -10.61
N PRO A 261 10.43 20.97 -10.61
CA PRO A 261 11.64 20.24 -10.97
C PRO A 261 11.98 19.20 -9.89
N ARG A 262 12.71 18.14 -10.26
CA ARG A 262 13.00 16.92 -9.47
C ARG A 262 13.50 17.10 -8.02
N SER A 263 13.92 18.29 -7.59
CA SER A 263 14.23 18.54 -6.18
C SER A 263 14.00 20.01 -5.79
N ARG A 264 12.78 20.36 -5.43
CA ARG A 264 12.52 21.54 -4.59
C ARG A 264 11.70 21.11 -3.39
N ILE A 265 12.09 21.62 -2.22
CA ILE A 265 11.34 21.46 -0.99
C ILE A 265 10.09 22.36 -1.09
N PRO A 266 8.86 21.85 -0.82
CA PRO A 266 7.67 22.70 -0.78
C PRO A 266 7.83 23.79 0.28
N PRO A 267 7.19 24.96 0.11
CA PRO A 267 6.92 25.86 1.22
C PRO A 267 6.26 25.11 2.39
N LYS A 268 6.29 25.69 3.58
CA LYS A 268 5.60 25.10 4.72
C LYS A 268 4.09 25.12 4.45
N GLY A 269 3.46 23.95 4.56
CA GLY A 269 2.03 23.75 4.34
C GLY A 269 1.52 22.58 5.15
N MET A 270 0.29 22.15 4.88
CA MET A 270 -0.28 20.95 5.47
C MET A 270 -0.02 19.76 4.54
N VAL A 271 0.45 18.63 5.07
CA VAL A 271 0.57 17.40 4.28
C VAL A 271 -0.74 16.64 4.30
N VAL A 272 -1.42 16.58 3.16
CA VAL A 272 -2.74 15.98 3.04
C VAL A 272 -2.61 14.58 2.45
N ASN A 273 -3.29 13.59 3.06
CA ASN A 273 -3.32 12.20 2.61
C ASN A 273 -4.17 11.97 1.32
N PHE A 274 -3.92 12.76 0.28
CA PHE A 274 -4.65 12.73 -0.98
C PHE A 274 -4.69 11.33 -1.60
N SER A 275 -3.54 10.71 -1.85
CA SER A 275 -3.46 9.41 -2.52
C SER A 275 -4.11 8.29 -1.71
N GLU A 276 -3.96 8.32 -0.39
CA GLU A 276 -4.63 7.38 0.50
C GLU A 276 -6.15 7.48 0.37
N ARG A 277 -6.70 8.70 0.42
CA ARG A 277 -8.14 8.94 0.34
C ARG A 277 -8.75 8.46 -0.97
N ARG A 278 -8.02 8.52 -2.09
CA ARG A 278 -8.49 7.98 -3.38
C ARG A 278 -8.73 6.48 -3.30
N VAL A 279 -7.76 5.75 -2.76
CA VAL A 279 -7.87 4.29 -2.57
C VAL A 279 -9.05 3.95 -1.66
N LEU A 280 -9.17 4.64 -0.52
CA LEU A 280 -10.25 4.39 0.44
C LEU A 280 -11.63 4.75 -0.12
N GLN A 281 -11.71 5.79 -0.96
CA GLN A 281 -12.95 6.19 -1.62
C GLN A 281 -13.44 5.10 -2.59
N VAL A 282 -12.55 4.53 -3.40
CA VAL A 282 -12.88 3.42 -4.31
C VAL A 282 -13.28 2.16 -3.52
N ALA A 283 -12.53 1.83 -2.45
CA ALA A 283 -12.85 0.67 -1.61
C ALA A 283 -14.24 0.78 -0.96
N ARG A 284 -14.59 1.94 -0.42
CA ARG A 284 -15.91 2.19 0.19
C ARG A 284 -17.04 2.20 -0.85
N TRP A 285 -16.79 2.75 -2.05
CA TRP A 285 -17.76 2.73 -3.14
C TRP A 285 -18.06 1.30 -3.60
N LEU A 286 -17.03 0.47 -3.81
CA LEU A 286 -17.21 -0.95 -4.13
C LEU A 286 -17.94 -1.70 -3.02
N ALA A 287 -17.53 -1.54 -1.77
CA ALA A 287 -18.18 -2.16 -0.62
C ALA A 287 -19.67 -1.78 -0.49
N GLY A 288 -20.07 -0.61 -1.01
CA GLY A 288 -21.45 -0.14 -1.06
C GLY A 288 -22.33 -0.79 -2.12
N GLY A 289 -21.79 -1.63 -3.01
CA GLY A 289 -22.55 -2.31 -4.07
C GLY A 289 -23.09 -1.33 -5.13
N PRO A 290 -22.21 -0.67 -5.90
CA PRO A 290 -22.63 0.41 -6.78
C PRO A 290 -23.43 -0.10 -7.98
N LYS A 291 -24.50 0.61 -8.35
CA LYS A 291 -25.46 0.16 -9.37
C LYS A 291 -24.86 0.03 -10.77
N ASN A 292 -23.87 0.86 -11.09
CA ASN A 292 -23.21 0.87 -12.39
C ASN A 292 -22.04 -0.12 -12.48
N PHE A 293 -21.75 -0.90 -11.42
CA PHE A 293 -20.82 -2.03 -11.46
C PHE A 293 -21.58 -3.36 -11.41
N PRO A 294 -21.51 -4.22 -12.44
CA PRO A 294 -22.40 -5.37 -12.55
C PRO A 294 -22.02 -6.58 -11.68
N PHE A 295 -20.92 -6.51 -10.91
CA PHE A 295 -20.45 -7.62 -10.08
C PHE A 295 -20.67 -7.32 -8.59
N GLN A 296 -21.26 -8.29 -7.88
CA GLN A 296 -21.39 -8.20 -6.43
C GLN A 296 -20.05 -8.46 -5.76
N VAL A 297 -19.64 -7.60 -4.83
CA VAL A 297 -18.39 -7.75 -4.08
C VAL A 297 -18.66 -8.12 -2.63
N ASP A 298 -17.72 -8.82 -2.00
CA ASP A 298 -17.73 -9.12 -0.58
C ASP A 298 -17.02 -7.99 0.19
N PRO A 299 -17.75 -7.16 0.94
CA PRO A 299 -17.15 -6.03 1.66
C PRO A 299 -16.26 -6.46 2.83
N ASP A 300 -16.36 -7.72 3.28
CA ASP A 300 -15.51 -8.26 4.33
C ASP A 300 -14.29 -9.01 3.78
N GLN A 301 -14.12 -9.09 2.46
CA GLN A 301 -12.96 -9.72 1.83
C GLN A 301 -12.28 -8.77 0.83
N ILE A 302 -11.95 -7.57 1.31
CA ILE A 302 -11.16 -6.57 0.59
C ILE A 302 -9.72 -6.63 1.09
N SER A 303 -8.77 -6.75 0.16
CA SER A 303 -7.33 -6.79 0.45
C SER A 303 -6.59 -5.69 -0.30
N VAL A 304 -5.42 -5.32 0.21
CA VAL A 304 -4.49 -4.40 -0.46
C VAL A 304 -3.11 -5.04 -0.56
N PHE A 305 -2.42 -4.86 -1.67
CA PHE A 305 -1.08 -5.39 -1.83
C PHE A 305 -0.21 -4.54 -2.76
N GLY A 306 1.10 -4.64 -2.59
CA GLY A 306 2.08 -4.01 -3.45
C GLY A 306 3.51 -4.33 -3.03
N GLY A 307 4.45 -4.08 -3.95
CA GLY A 307 5.89 -4.16 -3.72
C GLY A 307 6.55 -2.78 -3.76
N SER A 308 7.70 -2.59 -3.09
CA SER A 308 8.46 -1.34 -3.14
C SER A 308 7.61 -0.15 -2.66
N MET A 309 7.48 0.94 -3.44
CA MET A 309 6.54 2.02 -3.15
C MET A 309 5.10 1.53 -2.88
N GLY A 310 4.63 0.52 -3.61
CA GLY A 310 3.33 -0.10 -3.37
C GLY A 310 3.29 -0.91 -2.07
N GLY A 311 4.43 -1.49 -1.65
CA GLY A 311 4.59 -2.14 -0.35
C GLY A 311 4.57 -1.13 0.79
N THR A 312 5.24 0.01 0.62
CA THR A 312 5.15 1.17 1.54
C THR A 312 3.71 1.65 1.67
N GLY A 313 3.03 1.83 0.54
CA GLY A 313 1.62 2.19 0.51
C GLY A 313 0.76 1.16 1.23
N THR A 314 1.04 -0.13 1.05
CA THR A 314 0.32 -1.22 1.71
C THR A 314 0.53 -1.22 3.22
N HIS A 315 1.74 -0.91 3.71
CA HIS A 315 1.96 -0.68 5.13
C HIS A 315 1.13 0.50 5.65
N CYS A 316 1.21 1.66 4.98
CA CYS A 316 0.52 2.89 5.40
C CYS A 316 -1.01 2.75 5.39
N LEU A 317 -1.58 2.29 4.27
CA LEU A 317 -3.01 2.06 4.07
C LEU A 317 -3.50 0.92 4.97
N GLY A 318 -2.79 -0.21 4.96
CA GLY A 318 -3.21 -1.41 5.70
C GLY A 318 -3.28 -1.13 7.20
N VAL A 319 -2.17 -0.69 7.80
CA VAL A 319 -2.05 -0.49 9.25
C VAL A 319 -3.11 0.45 9.82
N ARG A 320 -3.49 1.49 9.08
CA ARG A 320 -4.41 2.52 9.59
C ARG A 320 -5.87 2.33 9.21
N ASN A 321 -6.18 1.38 8.31
CA ASN A 321 -7.53 1.18 7.76
C ASN A 321 -7.98 -0.29 7.84
N GLY A 322 -7.81 -0.94 9.00
CA GLY A 322 -8.33 -2.29 9.24
C GLY A 322 -9.85 -2.39 9.30
N ASP A 323 -10.55 -1.25 9.34
CA ASP A 323 -11.98 -1.13 9.08
C ASP A 323 -12.31 -1.29 7.58
N VAL A 324 -11.36 -1.13 6.66
CA VAL A 324 -11.59 -1.31 5.22
C VAL A 324 -10.99 -2.61 4.72
N PHE A 325 -9.78 -2.96 5.16
CA PHE A 325 -9.03 -4.10 4.65
C PHE A 325 -9.07 -5.30 5.60
N ALA A 326 -9.42 -6.46 5.06
CA ALA A 326 -9.33 -7.74 5.75
C ALA A 326 -7.87 -8.19 5.93
N ALA A 327 -7.05 -7.97 4.89
CA ALA A 327 -5.64 -8.32 4.89
C ALA A 327 -4.81 -7.40 3.99
N ALA A 328 -3.51 -7.35 4.25
CA ALA A 328 -2.55 -6.54 3.52
C ALA A 328 -1.28 -7.35 3.21
N PHE A 329 -0.84 -7.37 1.96
CA PHE A 329 0.42 -7.99 1.53
C PHE A 329 1.42 -6.90 1.17
N ALA A 330 2.33 -6.60 2.10
CA ALA A 330 3.32 -5.54 1.96
C ALA A 330 4.69 -6.16 1.71
N ASP A 331 5.26 -5.89 0.55
CA ASP A 331 6.53 -6.47 0.15
C ASP A 331 7.57 -5.38 -0.10
N GLU A 332 8.72 -5.51 0.55
CA GLU A 332 9.84 -4.56 0.46
C GLU A 332 9.35 -3.10 0.58
N GLY A 333 8.52 -2.83 1.58
CA GLY A 333 7.97 -1.50 1.84
C GLY A 333 8.69 -0.75 2.95
N ILE A 334 8.68 0.57 2.88
CA ILE A 334 9.12 1.46 3.96
C ILE A 334 7.95 1.63 4.94
N PHE A 335 8.20 1.37 6.21
CA PHE A 335 7.22 1.55 7.30
C PHE A 335 7.68 2.59 8.33
N ASN A 336 8.89 3.13 8.19
CA ASN A 336 9.39 4.19 9.06
C ASN A 336 10.06 5.30 8.25
N TRP A 337 9.31 6.37 8.02
CA TRP A 337 9.80 7.54 7.29
C TRP A 337 10.64 8.48 8.16
N ALA A 338 10.62 8.32 9.48
CA ALA A 338 11.42 9.09 10.43
C ALA A 338 12.86 8.56 10.57
N LEU A 339 13.27 7.57 9.76
CA LEU A 339 14.65 7.10 9.75
C LEU A 339 15.61 8.18 9.26
N PRO A 340 16.79 8.31 9.90
CA PRO A 340 17.87 9.18 9.43
C PRO A 340 18.26 8.92 7.97
N ARG A 341 18.84 9.92 7.32
CA ARG A 341 19.22 9.89 5.89
C ARG A 341 20.16 8.73 5.54
N GLU A 342 21.08 8.38 6.43
CA GLU A 342 21.99 7.25 6.30
C GLU A 342 21.26 5.91 6.20
N HIS A 343 20.05 5.81 6.75
CA HIS A 343 19.23 4.61 6.71
C HIS A 343 18.07 4.71 5.72
N ASN A 344 17.78 5.88 5.16
CA ASN A 344 16.70 6.08 4.20
C ASN A 344 17.16 6.85 2.95
N SER A 345 17.41 6.13 1.87
CA SER A 345 17.83 6.68 0.56
C SER A 345 16.76 7.56 -0.11
N TRP A 346 15.50 7.47 0.32
CA TRP A 346 14.36 8.19 -0.25
C TRP A 346 14.03 9.50 0.46
N VAL A 347 14.81 9.90 1.48
CA VAL A 347 14.56 11.12 2.27
C VAL A 347 14.39 12.37 1.40
N ASN A 348 15.18 12.51 0.34
CA ASN A 348 15.12 13.66 -0.56
C ASN A 348 13.86 13.65 -1.43
N ASP A 349 13.44 12.48 -1.92
CA ASP A 349 12.25 12.34 -2.75
C ASP A 349 10.98 12.66 -1.96
N VAL A 350 10.91 12.19 -0.71
CA VAL A 350 9.80 12.49 0.20
C VAL A 350 9.85 13.91 0.72
N ALA A 351 11.04 14.46 1.00
CA ALA A 351 11.17 15.86 1.38
C ALA A 351 10.64 16.81 0.30
N GLY A 352 10.77 16.44 -0.97
CA GLY A 352 10.19 17.17 -2.10
C GLY A 352 8.65 17.11 -2.18
N LYS A 353 7.99 16.27 -1.39
CA LYS A 353 6.52 16.12 -1.36
C LYS A 353 5.91 16.58 -0.06
N PHE A 354 6.55 16.28 1.07
CA PHE A 354 6.02 16.54 2.41
C PHE A 354 6.68 17.75 3.08
N GLY A 355 7.85 18.18 2.61
CA GLY A 355 8.77 19.02 3.39
C GLY A 355 9.85 18.19 4.08
N PRO A 356 10.96 18.80 4.55
CA PRO A 356 12.07 18.08 5.15
C PRO A 356 11.71 17.53 6.53
N GLN A 357 12.45 16.51 6.97
CA GLN A 357 12.17 15.75 8.18
C GLN A 357 12.20 16.59 9.47
N ASP A 358 13.11 17.56 9.56
CA ASP A 358 13.24 18.49 10.69
C ASP A 358 12.04 19.44 10.81
N ARG A 359 11.33 19.71 9.71
CA ARG A 359 10.13 20.54 9.70
C ARG A 359 8.91 19.78 10.21
N ASN A 360 8.86 18.47 9.94
CA ASN A 360 7.79 17.55 10.35
C ASN A 360 6.39 18.16 10.24
N ASP A 361 6.07 18.66 9.04
CA ASP A 361 4.85 19.41 8.79
C ASP A 361 3.60 18.66 9.24
N MET A 362 2.64 19.43 9.74
CA MET A 362 1.36 18.91 10.20
C MET A 362 0.60 18.26 9.05
N THR A 363 0.00 17.12 9.34
CA THR A 363 -0.94 16.48 8.44
C THR A 363 -2.35 17.00 8.67
N ASN A 364 -3.26 16.73 7.73
CA ASN A 364 -4.69 16.90 7.93
C ASN A 364 -5.30 15.95 8.99
N GLU A 365 -4.49 15.09 9.61
CA GLU A 365 -4.85 14.22 10.73
C GLU A 365 -4.36 14.78 12.08
N GLY A 366 -3.78 15.99 12.09
CA GLY A 366 -3.39 16.68 13.33
C GLY A 366 -2.10 16.16 13.98
N VAL A 367 -1.29 15.40 13.24
CA VAL A 367 0.03 14.89 13.67
C VAL A 367 1.08 15.26 12.62
N GLY A 368 2.34 15.48 13.02
CA GLY A 368 3.44 15.67 12.07
C GLY A 368 3.60 14.47 11.13
N VAL A 369 3.87 14.71 9.85
CA VAL A 369 3.88 13.66 8.82
C VAL A 369 4.89 12.54 9.07
N TYR A 370 6.08 12.86 9.57
CA TYR A 370 7.11 11.86 9.85
C TYR A 370 6.82 11.09 11.15
N ASP A 371 6.11 11.70 12.10
CA ASP A 371 5.58 11.00 13.28
C ASP A 371 4.44 10.05 12.89
N LEU A 372 3.51 10.50 12.05
CA LEU A 372 2.39 9.71 11.56
C LEU A 372 2.87 8.50 10.75
N LEU A 373 3.85 8.72 9.87
CA LEU A 373 4.40 7.69 8.99
C LEU A 373 5.59 6.92 9.60
N ASN A 374 5.85 7.09 10.89
CA ASN A 374 6.64 6.17 11.69
C ASN A 374 5.72 5.06 12.20
N LEU A 375 5.43 4.08 11.33
CA LEU A 375 4.49 3.01 11.64
C LEU A 375 5.02 2.07 12.74
N THR A 376 6.34 1.94 12.88
CA THR A 376 6.97 1.25 14.03
C THR A 376 6.51 1.84 15.36
N ARG A 377 6.57 3.17 15.50
CA ARG A 377 6.03 3.83 16.69
C ARG A 377 4.51 3.72 16.75
N TRP A 378 3.82 3.94 15.63
CA TRP A 378 2.37 3.99 15.59
C TRP A 378 1.72 2.67 16.05
N VAL A 379 2.14 1.52 15.54
CA VAL A 379 1.51 0.22 15.87
C VAL A 379 1.70 -0.15 17.34
N ALA A 380 2.83 0.19 17.93
CA ALA A 380 3.08 -0.03 19.36
C ALA A 380 2.19 0.85 20.26
N GLN A 381 1.85 2.07 19.80
CA GLN A 381 1.06 3.04 20.57
C GLN A 381 -0.45 2.93 20.35
N HIS A 382 -0.88 2.07 19.42
CA HIS A 382 -2.29 1.91 19.06
C HIS A 382 -2.80 0.46 19.18
N PRO A 383 -2.59 -0.23 20.32
CA PRO A 383 -3.10 -1.61 20.50
C PRO A 383 -4.62 -1.72 20.37
N GLN A 384 -5.37 -0.67 20.68
CA GLN A 384 -6.84 -0.59 20.55
C GLN A 384 -7.34 -0.52 19.09
N LYS A 385 -6.46 -0.27 18.12
CA LYS A 385 -6.83 -0.24 16.70
C LYS A 385 -6.81 -1.64 16.12
N GLU A 386 -7.84 -1.99 15.36
CA GLU A 386 -7.85 -3.25 14.61
C GLU A 386 -7.15 -3.08 13.27
N LEU A 387 -6.18 -3.96 13.01
CA LEU A 387 -5.40 -3.99 11.78
C LEU A 387 -5.87 -5.13 10.86
N PRO A 388 -5.63 -5.05 9.54
CA PRO A 388 -5.60 -6.21 8.65
C PRO A 388 -4.59 -7.25 9.12
N PHE A 389 -4.80 -8.49 8.74
CA PHE A 389 -3.71 -9.47 8.79
C PHE A 389 -2.60 -8.99 7.85
N MET A 390 -1.42 -8.69 8.41
CA MET A 390 -0.27 -8.20 7.65
C MET A 390 0.60 -9.37 7.21
N SER A 391 0.73 -9.59 5.90
CA SER A 391 1.74 -10.48 5.31
C SER A 391 2.90 -9.63 4.82
N ILE A 392 4.06 -9.76 5.45
CA ILE A 392 5.21 -8.85 5.26
C ILE A 392 6.39 -9.61 4.68
N GLY A 393 6.98 -9.11 3.59
CA GLY A 393 8.22 -9.63 2.99
C GLY A 393 9.31 -8.55 2.92
N GLN A 394 10.57 -8.93 3.20
CA GLN A 394 11.72 -8.02 3.08
C GLN A 394 12.99 -8.74 2.57
N GLY A 395 13.73 -8.07 1.68
CA GLY A 395 15.03 -8.52 1.20
C GLY A 395 16.18 -8.08 2.12
N MET A 396 16.93 -9.03 2.68
CA MET A 396 18.07 -8.74 3.56
C MET A 396 19.25 -8.10 2.81
N VAL A 397 19.35 -8.26 1.48
CA VAL A 397 20.38 -7.59 0.66
C VAL A 397 19.78 -6.53 -0.28
N ASP A 398 18.57 -6.05 0.02
CA ASP A 398 17.93 -4.93 -0.67
C ASP A 398 18.67 -3.61 -0.36
N PHE A 399 19.08 -2.86 -1.38
CA PHE A 399 19.73 -1.55 -1.21
C PHE A 399 18.82 -0.37 -1.59
N VAL A 400 17.62 -0.65 -2.08
CA VAL A 400 16.61 0.32 -2.46
C VAL A 400 15.73 0.65 -1.25
N ILE A 401 15.30 -0.38 -0.51
CA ILE A 401 14.41 -0.23 0.63
C ILE A 401 15.16 -0.54 1.94
N PRO A 402 15.01 0.28 2.99
CA PRO A 402 15.70 0.06 4.25
C PRO A 402 15.25 -1.19 5.00
N PHE A 403 16.16 -2.12 5.21
CA PHE A 403 15.97 -3.27 6.12
C PHE A 403 16.14 -2.91 7.61
N HIS A 404 16.81 -1.78 7.91
CA HIS A 404 17.31 -1.47 9.25
C HIS A 404 16.25 -1.57 10.35
N ASP A 405 15.05 -1.03 10.12
CA ASP A 405 14.03 -0.92 11.17
C ASP A 405 13.08 -2.14 11.21
N PHE A 406 13.33 -3.16 10.38
CA PHE A 406 12.42 -4.30 10.21
C PHE A 406 12.15 -5.04 11.52
N VAL A 407 13.21 -5.40 12.27
CA VAL A 407 13.05 -6.10 13.55
C VAL A 407 12.29 -5.25 14.58
N ASN A 408 12.52 -3.93 14.60
CA ASN A 408 11.81 -3.04 15.51
C ASN A 408 10.33 -2.96 15.15
N TYR A 409 10.02 -2.91 13.86
CA TYR A 409 8.64 -2.93 13.36
C TYR A 409 7.91 -4.21 13.76
N LEU A 410 8.55 -5.39 13.63
CA LEU A 410 7.95 -6.65 14.06
C LEU A 410 7.73 -6.70 15.59
N LYS A 411 8.72 -6.26 16.37
CA LYS A 411 8.57 -6.13 17.83
C LYS A 411 7.43 -5.17 18.22
N ALA A 412 7.27 -4.08 17.48
CA ALA A 412 6.20 -3.13 17.71
C ALA A 412 4.82 -3.72 17.39
N LEU A 413 4.70 -4.53 16.33
CA LEU A 413 3.47 -5.28 16.04
C LEU A 413 3.12 -6.26 17.15
N GLU A 414 4.10 -7.00 17.67
CA GLU A 414 3.90 -7.90 18.82
C GLU A 414 3.48 -7.13 20.08
N ALA A 415 4.15 -6.02 20.39
CA ALA A 415 3.81 -5.17 21.54
C ALA A 415 2.40 -4.58 21.43
N GLY A 416 1.99 -4.17 20.23
CA GLY A 416 0.62 -3.71 19.93
C GLY A 416 -0.41 -4.84 19.81
N LYS A 417 0.01 -6.10 19.93
CA LYS A 417 -0.82 -7.31 19.78
C LYS A 417 -1.52 -7.38 18.41
N HIS A 418 -0.82 -6.99 17.35
CA HIS A 418 -1.35 -6.89 16.00
C HIS A 418 -1.12 -8.17 15.19
N PRO A 419 -2.07 -8.60 14.33
CA PRO A 419 -1.96 -9.84 13.58
C PRO A 419 -1.04 -9.69 12.36
N TYR A 420 0.04 -10.46 12.32
CA TYR A 420 0.98 -10.47 11.21
C TYR A 420 1.66 -11.83 11.00
N ALA A 421 2.22 -12.00 9.81
CA ALA A 421 3.30 -12.93 9.51
C ALA A 421 4.37 -12.18 8.72
N ALA A 422 5.62 -12.43 9.00
CA ALA A 422 6.76 -11.78 8.34
C ALA A 422 7.78 -12.80 7.86
N GLY A 423 8.41 -12.53 6.72
CA GLY A 423 9.44 -13.35 6.13
C GLY A 423 10.56 -12.48 5.55
N TRP A 424 11.78 -13.01 5.56
CA TRP A 424 12.93 -12.37 4.92
C TRP A 424 13.84 -13.39 4.25
N GLU A 425 14.54 -12.93 3.22
CA GLU A 425 15.50 -13.73 2.45
C GLU A 425 16.71 -12.88 2.06
N VAL A 426 17.82 -13.53 1.78
CA VAL A 426 19.03 -13.08 1.09
C VAL A 426 18.73 -12.79 -0.38
N MET A 427 17.84 -11.84 -0.60
CA MET A 427 17.51 -11.29 -1.91
C MET A 427 17.68 -9.76 -1.90
N GLY A 428 17.97 -9.23 -3.09
CA GLY A 428 17.97 -7.78 -3.34
C GLY A 428 16.54 -7.26 -3.48
N HIS A 429 16.38 -6.06 -4.05
CA HIS A 429 15.07 -5.47 -4.30
C HIS A 429 14.31 -6.29 -5.37
N MET A 430 13.38 -7.16 -4.98
CA MET A 430 12.58 -7.94 -5.89
C MET A 430 11.12 -8.05 -5.43
N PRO A 431 10.16 -8.03 -6.36
CA PRO A 431 8.76 -8.09 -5.98
C PRO A 431 8.38 -9.53 -5.59
N TRP A 432 7.42 -9.62 -4.67
CA TRP A 432 6.69 -10.82 -4.24
C TRP A 432 7.43 -11.79 -3.31
N ALA A 433 8.30 -11.30 -2.43
CA ALA A 433 8.88 -12.15 -1.39
C ALA A 433 7.81 -12.65 -0.40
N GLY A 434 7.01 -11.73 0.13
CA GLY A 434 5.95 -12.00 1.11
C GLY A 434 6.45 -12.67 2.40
N SER A 435 5.52 -13.01 3.28
CA SER A 435 5.86 -13.68 4.55
C SER A 435 6.23 -15.16 4.43
N GLY A 436 5.92 -15.78 3.28
CA GLY A 436 5.99 -17.23 3.10
C GLY A 436 4.98 -18.01 3.96
N SER A 437 4.06 -17.34 4.65
CA SER A 437 3.12 -17.98 5.59
C SER A 437 2.20 -18.99 4.90
N PRO A 438 1.86 -20.12 5.58
CA PRO A 438 0.80 -21.02 5.12
C PRO A 438 -0.59 -20.37 5.18
N MET A 439 -0.76 -19.28 5.93
CA MET A 439 -2.01 -18.51 5.92
C MET A 439 -2.10 -17.64 4.67
N ASP A 440 -3.08 -17.91 3.81
CA ASP A 440 -3.31 -17.11 2.62
C ASP A 440 -4.05 -15.82 2.97
N TYR A 441 -3.33 -14.69 2.91
CA TYR A 441 -3.90 -13.36 3.19
C TYR A 441 -5.15 -13.06 2.34
N ARG A 442 -5.26 -13.63 1.14
CA ARG A 442 -6.40 -13.42 0.22
C ARG A 442 -7.68 -14.07 0.71
N LYS A 443 -7.56 -15.02 1.65
CA LYS A 443 -8.68 -15.79 2.21
C LYS A 443 -9.21 -15.20 3.51
N VAL A 444 -8.45 -14.33 4.15
CA VAL A 444 -8.82 -13.67 5.41
C VAL A 444 -10.02 -12.76 5.19
N ARG A 445 -10.95 -12.78 6.16
CA ARG A 445 -12.12 -11.91 6.18
C ARG A 445 -12.09 -10.94 7.37
N ARG A 446 -12.77 -9.80 7.24
CA ARG A 446 -12.91 -8.78 8.27
C ARG A 446 -13.96 -9.14 9.33
N ASP A 447 -14.96 -9.96 8.95
CA ASP A 447 -16.01 -10.44 9.85
C ASP A 447 -15.60 -11.66 10.70
N GLU A 448 -14.34 -12.08 10.63
CA GLU A 448 -13.79 -13.22 11.36
C GLU A 448 -12.69 -12.80 12.35
N VAL A 449 -12.54 -13.59 13.40
CA VAL A 449 -11.46 -13.45 14.39
C VAL A 449 -10.12 -13.76 13.72
N VAL A 450 -9.09 -12.97 14.06
CA VAL A 450 -7.72 -13.19 13.61
C VAL A 450 -6.79 -13.29 14.83
N PRO A 451 -5.95 -14.33 14.96
CA PRO A 451 -4.99 -14.42 16.05
C PRO A 451 -3.78 -13.52 15.78
N ALA A 452 -3.42 -12.69 16.76
CA ALA A 452 -2.12 -12.05 16.83
C ALA A 452 -1.17 -12.91 17.66
N PHE A 453 0.03 -13.14 17.11
CA PHE A 453 1.07 -13.97 17.71
C PHE A 453 2.23 -13.11 18.17
N ALA A 454 2.77 -13.43 19.35
CA ALA A 454 4.02 -12.87 19.85
C ALA A 454 4.88 -13.95 20.51
N ASN A 455 6.18 -13.69 20.69
CA ASN A 455 7.10 -14.58 21.42
C ASN A 455 7.08 -16.04 20.91
N ALA A 456 6.90 -16.24 19.60
CA ALA A 456 6.75 -17.57 19.05
C ALA A 456 8.08 -18.34 19.03
N SER A 457 8.08 -19.57 19.57
CA SER A 457 9.29 -20.40 19.66
C SER A 457 9.78 -20.94 18.32
N CYS A 458 8.97 -20.81 17.26
CA CYS A 458 9.32 -21.16 15.88
C CYS A 458 9.76 -19.94 15.05
N ASN A 459 9.96 -18.78 15.66
CA ASN A 459 10.55 -17.63 14.98
C ASN A 459 12.03 -17.88 14.69
N SER A 460 12.46 -17.60 13.46
CA SER A 460 13.89 -17.56 13.12
C SER A 460 14.60 -16.48 13.92
N THR A 461 15.86 -16.74 14.26
CA THR A 461 16.66 -15.79 15.05
C THR A 461 16.98 -14.56 14.21
N LEU A 462 16.46 -13.38 14.55
CA LEU A 462 16.90 -12.11 13.98
C LEU A 462 16.86 -11.04 15.07
N ARG A 463 18.02 -10.57 15.51
CA ARG A 463 18.14 -9.77 16.75
C ARG A 463 18.00 -8.28 16.47
N SER A 464 18.49 -7.84 15.31
CA SER A 464 18.43 -6.45 14.84
C SER A 464 18.37 -6.41 13.31
N GLY A 465 18.05 -5.24 12.74
CA GLY A 465 18.20 -5.00 11.30
C GLY A 465 19.63 -4.67 10.87
N PHE A 466 20.62 -4.89 11.74
CA PHE A 466 22.03 -4.69 11.43
C PHE A 466 22.47 -5.59 10.29
N ARG A 467 23.11 -4.99 9.28
CA ARG A 467 23.74 -5.74 8.21
C ARG A 467 24.90 -4.98 7.55
N ILE A 468 25.86 -5.73 7.03
CA ILE A 468 26.90 -5.23 6.14
C ILE A 468 26.89 -6.09 4.89
N VAL A 469 26.66 -5.47 3.74
CA VAL A 469 26.82 -6.11 2.44
C VAL A 469 27.94 -5.38 1.71
N ALA A 470 29.02 -6.09 1.42
CA ALA A 470 30.23 -5.49 0.85
C ALA A 470 31.06 -6.50 0.08
N LYS A 471 32.20 -6.04 -0.47
CA LYS A 471 33.19 -6.90 -1.12
C LYS A 471 34.44 -7.01 -0.26
N TYR A 472 35.08 -8.17 -0.29
CA TYR A 472 36.38 -8.37 0.35
C TYR A 472 37.53 -8.11 -0.63
N GLU A 473 38.71 -7.81 -0.08
CA GLU A 473 39.98 -7.70 -0.80
C GLU A 473 40.62 -9.07 -0.97
N SER A 474 40.77 -9.80 0.14
CA SER A 474 41.36 -11.14 0.16
C SER A 474 40.69 -12.03 1.20
N VAL A 475 40.82 -13.33 0.98
CA VAL A 475 40.43 -14.38 1.93
C VAL A 475 41.59 -15.35 2.03
N ASP A 476 41.98 -15.72 3.26
CA ASP A 476 43.00 -16.70 3.56
C ASP A 476 42.54 -17.60 4.72
N GLY A 477 42.37 -18.89 4.44
CA GLY A 477 41.76 -19.85 5.37
C GLY A 477 40.42 -19.35 5.92
N GLY A 478 40.35 -19.15 7.24
CA GLY A 478 39.18 -18.62 7.94
C GLY A 478 39.13 -17.09 8.08
N THR A 479 40.03 -16.36 7.41
CA THR A 479 40.16 -14.89 7.54
C THR A 479 39.70 -14.20 6.27
N LEU A 480 38.89 -13.15 6.42
CA LEU A 480 38.48 -12.25 5.34
C LEU A 480 39.02 -10.85 5.63
N THR A 481 39.61 -10.21 4.63
CA THR A 481 40.19 -8.87 4.73
C THR A 481 39.51 -7.91 3.76
N ILE A 482 39.30 -6.67 4.16
CA ILE A 482 38.81 -5.57 3.33
C ILE A 482 39.87 -4.49 3.19
N LYS A 483 39.83 -3.74 2.09
CA LYS A 483 40.60 -2.49 1.99
C LYS A 483 40.08 -1.47 3.03
N PRO A 484 40.96 -0.76 3.76
CA PRO A 484 40.54 0.31 4.67
C PRO A 484 39.60 1.31 3.99
N GLY A 485 38.49 1.64 4.66
CA GLY A 485 37.48 2.57 4.14
C GLY A 485 36.65 2.07 2.96
N SER A 486 36.72 0.77 2.61
CA SER A 486 35.96 0.23 1.49
C SER A 486 34.50 -0.11 1.81
N LEU A 487 34.13 -0.22 3.09
CA LEU A 487 32.75 -0.47 3.51
C LEU A 487 31.89 0.79 3.34
N LYS A 488 31.01 0.76 2.34
CA LYS A 488 29.96 1.76 2.13
C LYS A 488 28.64 1.26 2.72
N SER A 489 28.63 1.05 4.05
CA SER A 489 27.42 0.66 4.79
C SER A 489 27.12 1.71 5.85
N PRO A 490 25.84 2.05 6.10
CA PRO A 490 25.43 2.88 7.23
C PRO A 490 25.82 2.28 8.59
N CYS A 491 26.10 0.98 8.63
CA CYS A 491 26.53 0.25 9.82
C CYS A 491 28.06 0.13 9.94
N ALA A 492 28.84 0.73 9.02
CA ALA A 492 30.29 0.67 9.06
C ALA A 492 30.87 1.68 10.09
N ALA A 493 32.02 1.35 10.67
CA ALA A 493 32.80 2.28 11.48
C ALA A 493 33.85 2.99 10.62
N GLU A 494 34.43 4.07 11.14
CA GLU A 494 35.57 4.73 10.51
C GLU A 494 36.71 3.72 10.30
N GLY A 495 37.17 3.58 9.06
CA GLY A 495 38.23 2.63 8.69
C GLY A 495 37.76 1.22 8.29
N GLY A 496 36.53 0.80 8.62
CA GLY A 496 35.96 -0.47 8.14
C GLY A 496 34.94 -1.13 9.07
N PHE A 497 35.20 -2.38 9.49
CA PHE A 497 34.25 -3.15 10.31
C PHE A 497 34.02 -2.49 11.67
N PRO A 498 32.76 -2.40 12.15
CA PRO A 498 32.48 -1.97 13.51
C PRO A 498 32.94 -3.03 14.53
N PRO A 499 33.12 -2.65 15.80
CA PRO A 499 33.30 -3.62 16.89
C PRO A 499 32.02 -4.45 17.10
N GLY A 500 32.14 -5.57 17.82
CA GLY A 500 30.98 -6.35 18.27
C GLY A 500 30.41 -7.34 17.24
N LEU A 501 31.16 -7.69 16.19
CA LEU A 501 30.70 -8.66 15.18
C LEU A 501 30.79 -10.13 15.60
N ALA A 502 31.47 -10.43 16.72
CA ALA A 502 31.63 -11.79 17.20
C ALA A 502 30.26 -12.45 17.47
N GLY A 503 30.05 -13.65 16.91
CA GLY A 503 28.78 -14.38 17.01
C GLY A 503 27.78 -14.08 15.89
N MET A 504 27.98 -13.02 15.10
CA MET A 504 27.13 -12.74 13.93
C MET A 504 27.38 -13.73 12.79
N ALA A 505 26.39 -13.85 11.91
CA ALA A 505 26.47 -14.70 10.73
C ALA A 505 27.19 -13.95 9.59
N LEU A 506 28.12 -14.65 8.93
CA LEU A 506 28.79 -14.25 7.70
C LEU A 506 28.36 -15.19 6.57
N MET A 507 27.94 -14.65 5.44
CA MET A 507 27.63 -15.40 4.23
C MET A 507 28.47 -14.88 3.07
N LEU A 508 29.16 -15.77 2.35
CA LEU A 508 29.88 -15.43 1.12
C LEU A 508 29.00 -15.71 -0.10
N GLY A 509 29.03 -14.81 -1.08
CA GLY A 509 28.14 -14.85 -2.24
C GLY A 509 26.65 -14.86 -1.86
N PRO A 510 26.14 -13.83 -1.14
CA PRO A 510 24.75 -13.81 -0.69
C PRO A 510 23.78 -13.86 -1.87
N SER A 511 22.91 -14.87 -1.88
CA SER A 511 21.88 -15.07 -2.91
C SER A 511 20.72 -15.91 -2.36
N SER A 512 19.62 -15.96 -3.12
CA SER A 512 18.44 -16.75 -2.77
C SER A 512 18.67 -18.27 -2.76
N VAL A 513 19.82 -18.74 -3.28
CA VAL A 513 20.21 -20.16 -3.27
C VAL A 513 21.37 -20.47 -2.31
N THR A 514 22.01 -19.45 -1.74
CA THR A 514 23.10 -19.62 -0.77
C THR A 514 22.52 -20.00 0.59
N ARG A 515 22.94 -21.16 1.12
CA ARG A 515 22.42 -21.70 2.40
C ARG A 515 23.46 -21.69 3.51
N ASP A 516 24.74 -21.80 3.17
CA ASP A 516 25.81 -21.88 4.16
C ASP A 516 26.11 -20.51 4.79
N THR A 517 26.36 -20.55 6.10
CA THR A 517 26.78 -19.39 6.89
C THR A 517 27.94 -19.77 7.80
N PHE A 518 28.83 -18.82 8.04
CA PHE A 518 29.93 -18.93 8.99
C PHE A 518 29.63 -18.06 10.22
N THR A 519 30.11 -18.46 11.39
CA THR A 519 30.02 -17.63 12.60
C THR A 519 31.30 -16.85 12.80
N ILE A 520 31.20 -15.53 12.93
CA ILE A 520 32.34 -14.66 13.18
C ILE A 520 32.91 -14.92 14.59
N ALA A 521 34.22 -15.14 14.68
CA ALA A 521 34.95 -15.32 15.93
C ALA A 521 35.43 -13.97 16.48
N SER A 522 36.05 -13.15 15.63
CA SER A 522 36.58 -11.84 16.00
C SER A 522 36.68 -10.92 14.77
N SER A 523 36.80 -9.62 14.99
CA SER A 523 37.03 -8.63 13.95
C SER A 523 38.04 -7.56 14.41
N THR A 524 38.80 -7.07 13.45
CA THR A 524 39.52 -5.79 13.49
C THR A 524 38.83 -4.83 12.52
N PRO A 525 39.21 -3.55 12.43
CA PRO A 525 38.64 -2.65 11.42
C PRO A 525 38.77 -3.15 9.98
N THR A 526 39.76 -3.98 9.66
CA THR A 526 40.03 -4.41 8.27
C THR A 526 39.95 -5.91 8.04
N SER A 527 39.79 -6.71 9.09
CA SER A 527 39.72 -8.17 8.97
C SER A 527 38.69 -8.79 9.89
N LEU A 528 38.17 -9.95 9.50
CA LEU A 528 37.36 -10.81 10.35
C LEU A 528 37.87 -12.24 10.28
N THR A 529 37.70 -13.00 11.36
CA THR A 529 37.99 -14.43 11.42
C THR A 529 36.72 -15.21 11.77
N VAL A 530 36.54 -16.40 11.20
CA VAL A 530 35.42 -17.29 11.52
C VAL A 530 35.81 -18.36 12.53
N LYS A 531 34.83 -18.83 13.31
CA LYS A 531 35.05 -19.86 14.35
C LYS A 531 35.48 -21.20 13.77
N GLN A 532 34.95 -21.55 12.61
CA GLN A 532 35.19 -22.82 11.94
C GLN A 532 34.98 -22.68 10.43
N GLY A 533 35.64 -23.55 9.66
CA GLY A 533 35.53 -23.62 8.21
C GLY A 533 36.60 -22.80 7.49
N SER A 534 36.76 -23.09 6.20
CA SER A 534 37.64 -22.36 5.31
C SER A 534 36.80 -21.49 4.39
N LEU A 535 36.94 -20.17 4.55
CA LEU A 535 36.37 -19.20 3.62
C LEU A 535 37.05 -19.31 2.26
N ALA A 536 38.34 -19.64 2.23
CA ALA A 536 39.12 -19.80 1.00
C ALA A 536 38.61 -20.98 0.14
N ASP A 537 38.17 -22.07 0.76
CA ASP A 537 37.71 -23.27 0.03
C ASP A 537 36.21 -23.23 -0.32
N TYR A 538 35.45 -22.29 0.27
CA TYR A 538 34.02 -22.17 0.02
C TYR A 538 33.72 -21.67 -1.41
N LEU A 539 32.73 -22.27 -2.05
CA LEU A 539 32.19 -21.82 -3.34
C LEU A 539 30.67 -21.66 -3.21
N PRO A 540 30.12 -20.45 -3.40
CA PRO A 540 28.68 -20.25 -3.35
C PRO A 540 27.99 -20.94 -4.53
N PRO A 541 26.77 -21.48 -4.33
CA PRO A 541 25.98 -22.03 -5.42
C PRO A 541 25.61 -20.94 -6.44
N LEU A 542 25.51 -21.33 -7.70
CA LEU A 542 25.06 -20.45 -8.79
C LEU A 542 23.54 -20.41 -8.88
N THR A 543 22.99 -19.22 -9.09
CA THR A 543 21.55 -19.08 -9.37
C THR A 543 21.24 -19.52 -10.81
N GLY A 544 19.97 -19.83 -11.10
CA GLY A 544 19.52 -20.05 -12.49
C GLY A 544 19.80 -18.85 -13.40
N TRP A 545 19.80 -17.62 -12.84
CA TRP A 545 20.17 -16.41 -13.56
C TRP A 545 21.66 -16.36 -13.89
N ASP A 546 22.54 -16.75 -12.97
CA ASP A 546 23.98 -16.84 -13.23
C ASP A 546 24.27 -17.81 -14.38
N ILE A 547 23.61 -18.97 -14.38
CA ILE A 547 23.71 -19.95 -15.48
C ILE A 547 23.19 -19.36 -16.79
N HIS A 548 22.06 -18.65 -16.76
CA HIS A 548 21.51 -17.99 -17.94
C HIS A 548 22.46 -16.94 -18.53
N VAL A 549 23.03 -16.07 -17.69
CA VAL A 549 23.99 -15.04 -18.11
C VAL A 549 25.25 -15.67 -18.70
N LEU A 550 25.76 -16.75 -18.10
CA LEU A 550 26.89 -17.49 -18.66
C LEU A 550 26.57 -18.01 -20.07
N LYS A 551 25.40 -18.62 -20.28
CA LYS A 551 24.97 -19.09 -21.61
C LYS A 551 24.89 -17.94 -22.62
N GLN A 552 24.36 -16.79 -22.24
CA GLN A 552 24.28 -15.62 -23.12
C GLN A 552 25.67 -15.11 -23.51
N ASN A 553 26.61 -15.08 -22.56
CA ASN A 553 27.99 -14.67 -22.84
C ASN A 553 28.70 -15.68 -23.75
N ILE A 554 28.58 -16.98 -23.50
CA ILE A 554 29.14 -18.03 -24.37
C ILE A 554 28.58 -17.92 -25.80
N LYS A 555 27.26 -17.73 -25.94
CA LYS A 555 26.62 -17.54 -27.24
C LYS A 555 27.13 -16.32 -27.97
N LYS A 556 27.37 -15.23 -27.24
CA LYS A 556 27.89 -13.98 -27.77
C LYS A 556 29.37 -14.10 -28.18
N ASP A 557 30.20 -14.73 -27.34
CA ASP A 557 31.65 -14.73 -27.49
C ASP A 557 32.14 -15.87 -28.40
N GLU A 558 31.46 -17.02 -28.40
CA GLU A 558 31.84 -18.21 -29.18
C GLU A 558 30.89 -18.51 -30.36
N GLY A 559 29.73 -17.84 -30.44
CA GLY A 559 28.69 -18.16 -31.42
C GLY A 559 27.97 -19.49 -31.18
N LYS A 560 28.11 -20.09 -29.99
CA LYS A 560 27.61 -21.43 -29.65
C LYS A 560 26.51 -21.38 -28.60
N ASP A 561 25.43 -22.13 -28.85
CA ASP A 561 24.38 -22.37 -27.85
C ASP A 561 24.71 -23.66 -27.09
N ARG A 562 25.54 -23.55 -26.04
CA ARG A 562 25.97 -24.67 -25.18
C ARG A 562 25.81 -24.33 -23.71
N ASP A 563 25.76 -25.38 -22.88
CA ASP A 563 25.83 -25.22 -21.44
C ASP A 563 27.23 -24.75 -20.98
N PRO A 564 27.32 -23.96 -19.90
CA PRO A 564 28.61 -23.60 -19.30
C PRO A 564 29.31 -24.84 -18.74
N THR A 565 30.62 -24.92 -18.96
CA THR A 565 31.51 -25.93 -18.36
C THR A 565 31.63 -25.75 -16.85
N GLU A 566 32.10 -26.78 -16.15
CA GLU A 566 32.37 -26.69 -14.71
C GLU A 566 33.42 -25.64 -14.36
N GLN A 567 34.39 -25.39 -15.25
CA GLN A 567 35.39 -24.33 -15.06
C GLN A 567 34.77 -22.93 -15.13
N GLU A 568 33.88 -22.68 -16.10
CA GLU A 568 33.15 -21.41 -16.22
C GLU A 568 32.21 -21.18 -15.03
N LYS A 569 31.52 -22.24 -14.59
CA LYS A 569 30.69 -22.19 -13.38
C LYS A 569 31.54 -21.89 -12.14
N ARG A 570 32.67 -22.57 -11.97
CA ARG A 570 33.59 -22.33 -10.84
C ARG A 570 34.12 -20.90 -10.84
N ALA A 571 34.56 -20.38 -11.99
CA ALA A 571 35.03 -19.00 -12.11
C ALA A 571 33.94 -17.99 -11.74
N LYS A 572 32.68 -18.25 -12.15
CA LYS A 572 31.53 -17.42 -11.76
C LYS A 572 31.21 -17.52 -10.26
N ALA A 573 31.32 -18.70 -9.66
CA ALA A 573 31.13 -18.90 -8.23
C ALA A 573 32.19 -18.14 -7.42
N GLU A 574 33.46 -18.21 -7.83
CA GLU A 574 34.56 -17.42 -7.24
C GLU A 574 34.33 -15.91 -7.38
N ALA A 575 33.77 -15.46 -8.52
CA ALA A 575 33.41 -14.05 -8.70
C ALA A 575 32.26 -13.63 -7.77
N ASN A 576 31.23 -14.45 -7.62
CA ASN A 576 30.10 -14.19 -6.72
C ASN A 576 30.54 -14.17 -5.25
N LYS A 577 31.43 -15.09 -4.86
CA LYS A 577 32.02 -15.23 -3.52
C LYS A 577 32.63 -13.92 -3.00
N LYS A 578 33.19 -13.09 -3.88
CA LYS A 578 33.81 -11.79 -3.52
C LYS A 578 32.88 -10.82 -2.79
N THR A 579 31.56 -11.04 -2.84
CA THR A 579 30.57 -10.28 -2.07
C THR A 579 30.22 -11.06 -0.81
N PHE A 580 30.08 -10.38 0.33
CA PHE A 580 29.66 -11.01 1.58
C PHE A 580 28.52 -10.22 2.24
N LEU A 581 27.76 -10.93 3.09
CA LEU A 581 26.75 -10.40 3.99
C LEU A 581 27.16 -10.73 5.43
N ILE A 582 27.12 -9.74 6.32
CA ILE A 582 27.12 -9.92 7.78
C ILE A 582 25.74 -9.54 8.29
N CYS A 583 25.15 -10.35 9.17
CA CYS A 583 23.87 -10.04 9.82
C CYS A 583 23.81 -10.58 11.26
N ASP A 584 22.99 -9.92 12.07
CA ASP A 584 22.79 -10.26 13.48
C ASP A 584 21.62 -11.25 13.65
N GLY A 585 21.87 -12.49 13.24
CA GLY A 585 20.90 -13.58 13.25
C GLY A 585 21.01 -14.49 12.04
N GLU A 586 19.90 -15.12 11.68
CA GLU A 586 19.72 -15.94 10.51
C GLU A 586 19.46 -15.06 9.28
N PRO A 587 20.19 -15.27 8.17
CA PRO A 587 20.09 -14.41 6.99
C PRO A 587 18.79 -14.59 6.19
N ARG A 588 18.03 -15.62 6.53
CA ARG A 588 16.72 -15.98 5.98
C ARG A 588 15.84 -16.47 7.13
N GLY A 589 14.54 -16.27 7.06
CA GLY A 589 13.68 -16.75 8.13
C GLY A 589 12.29 -16.16 8.11
N CYS A 590 11.54 -16.44 9.17
CA CYS A 590 10.21 -15.87 9.37
C CYS A 590 9.91 -15.60 10.85
N TRP A 591 9.02 -14.64 11.10
CA TRP A 591 8.37 -14.41 12.40
C TRP A 591 6.87 -14.57 12.25
N SER A 592 6.25 -15.34 13.14
CA SER A 592 4.83 -15.74 13.09
C SER A 592 4.43 -16.41 11.76
N GLY A 593 5.42 -16.80 10.95
CA GLY A 593 5.25 -17.27 9.57
C GLY A 593 4.95 -18.76 9.44
N HIS A 594 4.93 -19.52 10.53
CA HIS A 594 4.55 -20.93 10.53
C HIS A 594 3.09 -21.17 10.89
N PHE A 595 2.36 -20.16 11.38
CA PHE A 595 1.00 -20.35 11.87
C PHE A 595 -0.03 -20.17 10.76
N THR A 596 -1.02 -21.06 10.76
CA THR A 596 -2.30 -20.92 10.06
C THR A 596 -3.41 -21.19 11.07
N TRP A 597 -4.59 -20.62 10.86
CA TRP A 597 -5.78 -20.93 11.66
C TRP A 597 -6.94 -21.28 10.74
N SER A 598 -7.93 -22.00 11.26
CA SER A 598 -9.12 -22.34 10.49
C SER A 598 -9.99 -21.10 10.29
N THR A 599 -10.46 -20.89 9.07
CA THR A 599 -11.36 -19.80 8.67
C THR A 599 -12.35 -20.35 7.66
N ARG A 600 -13.46 -19.63 7.42
CA ARG A 600 -14.46 -20.04 6.41
C ARG A 600 -13.86 -20.30 5.02
N ASN A 601 -12.80 -19.59 4.66
CA ASN A 601 -12.16 -19.67 3.34
C ASN A 601 -10.89 -20.55 3.32
N GLN A 602 -10.37 -20.90 4.49
CA GLN A 602 -9.20 -21.76 4.70
C GLN A 602 -9.48 -22.73 5.85
N ASP A 603 -10.54 -23.52 5.67
CA ASP A 603 -11.06 -24.47 6.63
C ASP A 603 -10.13 -25.70 6.73
N PHE A 604 -9.85 -26.18 7.95
CA PHE A 604 -9.03 -27.39 8.11
C PHE A 604 -9.84 -28.66 7.87
N ASP A 605 -11.16 -28.64 8.07
CA ASP A 605 -12.05 -29.74 7.73
C ASP A 605 -13.46 -29.26 7.32
N PRO A 606 -13.66 -28.97 6.02
CA PRO A 606 -14.93 -28.44 5.50
C PRO A 606 -16.12 -29.40 5.59
N LYS A 607 -15.95 -30.60 6.14
CA LYS A 607 -17.02 -31.58 6.34
C LYS A 607 -17.65 -31.47 7.74
N GLN A 608 -17.01 -30.80 8.69
CA GLN A 608 -17.49 -30.71 10.07
C GLN A 608 -17.13 -29.38 10.72
N ALA A 609 -18.00 -28.86 11.58
CA ALA A 609 -17.82 -27.54 12.22
C ALA A 609 -16.88 -27.55 13.45
N GLY A 610 -16.07 -28.59 13.63
CA GLY A 610 -15.31 -28.78 14.88
C GLY A 610 -14.15 -27.80 15.04
N ASP A 611 -13.53 -27.40 13.93
CA ASP A 611 -12.44 -26.44 13.89
C ASP A 611 -12.89 -24.99 13.65
N ASP A 612 -14.15 -24.79 13.26
CA ASP A 612 -14.77 -23.48 13.06
C ASP A 612 -14.51 -22.53 14.23
N ILE A 613 -14.35 -21.25 13.87
CA ILE A 613 -14.26 -20.15 14.82
C ILE A 613 -15.60 -20.00 15.54
N VAL A 614 -15.55 -20.01 16.87
CA VAL A 614 -16.67 -19.63 17.73
C VAL A 614 -16.39 -18.23 18.26
N ASP A 615 -17.25 -17.27 17.96
CA ASP A 615 -17.25 -15.93 18.54
C ASP A 615 -18.64 -15.64 19.13
N ALA A 616 -18.80 -15.99 20.40
CA ALA A 616 -20.02 -15.80 21.19
C ALA A 616 -19.72 -14.93 22.40
N GLU A 617 -20.77 -14.32 22.98
CA GLU A 617 -20.65 -13.36 24.08
C GLU A 617 -19.79 -13.87 25.25
N LYS A 618 -19.98 -15.14 25.62
CA LYS A 618 -19.26 -15.79 26.73
C LYS A 618 -18.19 -16.79 26.31
N LYS A 619 -18.03 -17.05 25.01
CA LYS A 619 -17.12 -18.10 24.52
C LYS A 619 -16.46 -17.71 23.21
N LEU A 620 -15.15 -17.80 23.17
CA LEU A 620 -14.36 -17.78 21.95
C LEU A 620 -13.71 -19.14 21.74
N ALA A 621 -13.64 -19.65 20.52
CA ALA A 621 -12.76 -20.77 20.19
C ALA A 621 -12.16 -20.63 18.78
N ILE A 622 -10.90 -21.02 18.62
CA ILE A 622 -10.18 -20.97 17.34
C ILE A 622 -9.14 -22.10 17.27
N CYS A 623 -9.09 -22.81 16.14
CA CYS A 623 -8.05 -23.80 15.84
C CYS A 623 -6.86 -23.15 15.14
N ILE A 624 -5.65 -23.42 15.65
CA ILE A 624 -4.38 -22.88 15.16
C ILE A 624 -3.44 -24.06 14.92
N ARG A 625 -2.74 -24.08 13.78
CA ARG A 625 -1.86 -25.17 13.36
C ARG A 625 -0.54 -24.65 12.84
N LEU A 626 0.53 -25.41 13.09
CA LEU A 626 1.82 -25.22 12.43
C LEU A 626 1.76 -25.71 10.98
N GLY A 627 2.31 -24.93 10.07
CA GLY A 627 2.44 -25.25 8.65
C GLY A 627 3.84 -24.94 8.13
N ARG A 628 4.09 -25.46 6.92
CA ARG A 628 5.32 -25.19 6.17
C ARG A 628 5.35 -23.73 5.74
N ASN A 629 6.40 -23.00 6.13
CA ASN A 629 6.69 -21.67 5.60
C ASN A 629 7.50 -21.80 4.29
N ALA A 630 7.23 -20.95 3.30
CA ALA A 630 7.89 -21.01 2.00
C ALA A 630 9.40 -20.67 2.05
N HIS A 631 9.82 -19.85 3.02
CA HIS A 631 11.21 -19.40 3.20
C HIS A 631 11.97 -20.24 4.22
N ALA A 632 11.34 -20.50 5.37
CA ALA A 632 11.96 -21.22 6.49
C ALA A 632 11.75 -22.76 6.45
N GLY A 633 10.90 -23.26 5.55
CA GLY A 633 10.60 -24.69 5.44
C GLY A 633 9.62 -25.18 6.51
N GLU A 634 9.75 -26.44 6.91
CA GLU A 634 8.96 -27.02 8.00
C GLU A 634 9.62 -26.73 9.35
N TRP A 635 8.80 -26.44 10.36
CA TRP A 635 9.29 -26.40 11.73
C TRP A 635 9.72 -27.82 12.17
N GLY A 636 10.93 -27.93 12.72
CA GLY A 636 11.51 -29.24 13.07
C GLY A 636 10.84 -29.93 14.26
N GLY A 637 10.13 -29.20 15.11
CA GLY A 637 9.41 -29.76 16.26
C GLY A 637 8.00 -30.25 15.94
N GLU A 638 7.45 -31.12 16.79
CA GLU A 638 6.03 -31.52 16.72
C GLU A 638 5.08 -30.40 17.16
N THR A 639 5.57 -29.53 18.05
CA THR A 639 4.85 -28.40 18.61
C THR A 639 5.74 -27.16 18.66
N ALA A 640 5.10 -26.00 18.76
CA ALA A 640 5.71 -24.72 19.08
C ALA A 640 4.86 -24.01 20.13
N THR A 641 5.38 -22.95 20.74
CA THR A 641 4.62 -22.08 21.64
C THR A 641 4.56 -20.67 21.09
N ALA A 642 3.48 -19.94 21.37
CA ALA A 642 3.36 -18.51 21.10
C ALA A 642 2.41 -17.87 22.10
N ASP A 643 2.55 -16.58 22.34
CA ASP A 643 1.52 -15.79 22.99
C ASP A 643 0.43 -15.50 21.96
N VAL A 644 -0.83 -15.83 22.29
CA VAL A 644 -1.95 -15.72 21.35
C VAL A 644 -2.95 -14.69 21.86
N THR A 645 -3.20 -13.66 21.07
CA THR A 645 -4.24 -12.64 21.33
C THR A 645 -5.27 -12.67 20.20
N PRO A 646 -6.51 -13.12 20.44
CA PRO A 646 -7.58 -13.00 19.46
C PRO A 646 -7.95 -11.54 19.19
N ARG A 647 -8.01 -11.15 17.92
CA ARG A 647 -8.36 -9.81 17.44
C ARG A 647 -9.61 -9.88 16.57
N ARG A 648 -10.28 -8.74 16.38
CA ARG A 648 -11.54 -8.64 15.63
C ARG A 648 -12.69 -9.45 16.21
N CYS A 649 -12.68 -9.67 17.53
CA CYS A 649 -13.78 -10.32 18.22
C CYS A 649 -15.05 -9.44 18.14
N ARG A 650 -16.12 -9.96 17.55
CA ARG A 650 -17.38 -9.23 17.38
C ARG A 650 -18.27 -9.39 18.60
N LYS A 651 -18.35 -10.59 19.18
CA LYS A 651 -19.24 -10.88 20.32
C LYS A 651 -18.47 -11.10 21.61
N PHE A 652 -17.35 -11.80 21.56
CA PHE A 652 -16.48 -12.01 22.71
C PHE A 652 -15.72 -10.72 23.05
N ARG A 653 -16.28 -9.90 23.94
CA ARG A 653 -15.74 -8.59 24.31
C ARG A 653 -15.56 -8.49 25.83
N PRO A 654 -14.47 -9.04 26.38
CA PRO A 654 -14.12 -8.90 27.78
C PRO A 654 -13.98 -7.43 28.17
N LEU A 655 -14.41 -7.10 29.39
CA LEU A 655 -14.13 -5.80 29.98
C LEU A 655 -12.67 -5.72 30.43
N PRO A 656 -12.05 -4.53 30.47
CA PRO A 656 -10.74 -4.37 31.06
C PRO A 656 -10.64 -4.98 32.47
N GLY A 657 -9.63 -5.81 32.70
CA GLY A 657 -9.42 -6.53 33.96
C GLY A 657 -10.33 -7.75 34.19
N GLU A 658 -11.29 -8.04 33.29
CA GLU A 658 -12.15 -9.23 33.41
C GLU A 658 -11.32 -10.51 33.36
N GLN A 659 -11.58 -11.43 34.31
CA GLN A 659 -10.92 -12.72 34.34
C GLN A 659 -11.54 -13.66 33.31
N VAL A 660 -10.70 -14.15 32.41
CA VAL A 660 -11.08 -15.06 31.34
C VAL A 660 -10.38 -16.39 31.56
N ARG A 661 -11.17 -17.46 31.63
CA ARG A 661 -10.63 -18.82 31.65
C ARG A 661 -10.20 -19.21 30.24
N TRP A 662 -9.04 -19.82 30.11
CA TRP A 662 -8.56 -20.36 28.83
C TRP A 662 -8.28 -21.85 28.94
N GLU A 663 -8.45 -22.55 27.82
CA GLU A 663 -8.11 -23.96 27.65
C GLU A 663 -7.34 -24.15 26.34
N ASN A 664 -6.38 -25.07 26.35
CA ASN A 664 -5.66 -25.55 25.18
C ASN A 664 -6.00 -27.02 24.95
N TRP A 665 -6.57 -27.31 23.78
CA TRP A 665 -6.91 -28.65 23.35
C TRP A 665 -6.01 -29.08 22.20
N ASP A 666 -5.33 -30.21 22.34
CA ASP A 666 -4.66 -30.90 21.24
C ASP A 666 -5.70 -31.57 20.35
N CYS A 667 -5.73 -31.16 19.08
CA CYS A 667 -6.63 -31.65 18.04
C CYS A 667 -5.86 -32.39 16.94
N SER A 668 -4.71 -32.98 17.27
CA SER A 668 -3.97 -33.92 16.40
C SER A 668 -4.82 -35.11 15.96
N ASN A 669 -5.72 -35.57 16.83
CA ASN A 669 -6.84 -36.45 16.49
C ASN A 669 -8.18 -35.70 16.67
N PRO A 670 -8.79 -35.16 15.60
CA PRO A 670 -10.06 -34.43 15.66
C PRO A 670 -11.23 -35.21 16.29
N SER A 671 -11.24 -36.54 16.19
CA SER A 671 -12.31 -37.38 16.74
C SER A 671 -12.24 -37.55 18.27
N GLY A 672 -11.12 -37.18 18.88
CA GLY A 672 -10.89 -37.31 20.32
C GLY A 672 -9.90 -36.25 20.81
N PRO A 673 -10.27 -34.96 20.78
CA PRO A 673 -9.40 -33.88 21.22
C PRO A 673 -9.10 -33.99 22.71
N LYS A 674 -7.87 -33.66 23.11
CA LYS A 674 -7.41 -33.79 24.50
C LYS A 674 -7.03 -32.43 25.07
N LYS A 675 -7.60 -32.07 26.22
CA LYS A 675 -7.18 -30.87 26.94
C LYS A 675 -5.76 -31.06 27.48
N VAL A 676 -4.82 -30.22 27.07
CA VAL A 676 -3.40 -30.31 27.45
C VAL A 676 -2.98 -29.23 28.43
N ALA A 677 -3.69 -28.10 28.48
CA ALA A 677 -3.46 -27.04 29.46
C ALA A 677 -4.73 -26.20 29.68
N GLU A 678 -4.81 -25.51 30.81
CA GLU A 678 -5.83 -24.51 31.11
C GLU A 678 -5.33 -23.50 32.13
N GLY A 679 -5.99 -22.37 32.25
CA GLY A 679 -5.67 -21.34 33.24
C GLY A 679 -6.63 -20.17 33.21
N GLN A 680 -6.22 -19.08 33.85
CA GLN A 680 -6.93 -17.80 33.83
C GLN A 680 -5.96 -16.69 33.43
N VAL A 681 -6.49 -15.69 32.72
CA VAL A 681 -5.79 -14.45 32.39
C VAL A 681 -6.77 -13.29 32.49
N ALA A 682 -6.28 -12.12 32.89
CA ALA A 682 -7.07 -10.90 32.85
C ALA A 682 -7.00 -10.28 31.45
N ALA A 683 -8.12 -9.74 30.96
CA ALA A 683 -8.09 -8.84 29.82
C ALA A 683 -7.34 -7.55 30.16
N ASP A 684 -6.57 -7.01 29.21
CA ASP A 684 -5.82 -5.76 29.43
C ASP A 684 -6.71 -4.50 29.44
N GLU A 685 -6.10 -3.32 29.51
CA GLU A 685 -6.81 -2.04 29.52
C GLU A 685 -7.68 -1.79 28.27
N HIS A 686 -7.45 -2.53 27.18
CA HIS A 686 -8.22 -2.47 25.94
C HIS A 686 -9.21 -3.63 25.79
N GLY A 687 -9.35 -4.50 26.80
CA GLY A 687 -10.21 -5.68 26.74
C GLY A 687 -9.61 -6.83 25.92
N LEU A 688 -8.31 -6.78 25.59
CA LEU A 688 -7.64 -7.83 24.82
C LEU A 688 -7.13 -8.92 25.76
N VAL A 689 -7.39 -10.18 25.39
CA VAL A 689 -6.98 -11.37 26.15
C VAL A 689 -5.79 -12.03 25.47
N THR A 690 -4.67 -12.11 26.18
CA THR A 690 -3.45 -12.77 25.70
C THR A 690 -3.20 -14.04 26.51
N VAL A 691 -3.18 -15.20 25.84
CA VAL A 691 -2.79 -16.47 26.47
C VAL A 691 -1.29 -16.69 26.23
N PRO A 692 -0.46 -16.65 27.28
CA PRO A 692 0.98 -16.77 27.12
C PRO A 692 1.40 -18.23 26.85
N LYS A 693 2.44 -18.41 26.04
CA LYS A 693 3.05 -19.72 25.75
C LYS A 693 2.04 -20.81 25.36
N PHE A 694 1.02 -20.45 24.58
CA PHE A 694 0.03 -21.39 24.07
C PHE A 694 0.72 -22.42 23.15
N LEU A 695 0.58 -23.71 23.49
CA LEU A 695 1.14 -24.82 22.71
C LEU A 695 0.34 -25.06 21.42
N ILE A 696 1.01 -25.11 20.28
CA ILE A 696 0.43 -25.25 18.94
C ILE A 696 1.04 -26.48 18.27
N GLY A 697 0.19 -27.45 17.89
CA GLY A 697 0.59 -28.66 17.15
C GLY A 697 0.56 -28.51 15.63
N LYS A 698 1.21 -29.45 14.93
CA LYS A 698 1.22 -29.53 13.46
C LYS A 698 0.24 -30.53 12.84
N ALA A 699 -0.20 -31.56 13.58
CA ALA A 699 -1.07 -32.62 13.08
C ALA A 699 -2.56 -32.26 13.20
N GLY A 700 -3.43 -32.92 12.41
CA GLY A 700 -4.88 -32.73 12.49
C GLY A 700 -5.30 -31.27 12.32
N TRP A 701 -6.08 -30.76 13.29
CA TRP A 701 -6.47 -29.35 13.37
C TRP A 701 -5.49 -28.47 14.15
N GLY A 702 -4.35 -29.03 14.57
CA GLY A 702 -3.39 -28.36 15.45
C GLY A 702 -3.90 -28.30 16.89
N SER A 703 -4.00 -27.09 17.42
CA SER A 703 -4.44 -26.82 18.79
C SER A 703 -5.62 -25.86 18.81
N ARG A 704 -6.63 -26.16 19.62
CA ARG A 704 -7.81 -25.31 19.80
C ARG A 704 -7.69 -24.49 21.08
N LEU A 705 -7.62 -23.17 20.90
CA LEU A 705 -7.74 -22.20 22.00
C LEU A 705 -9.22 -22.02 22.30
N VAL A 706 -9.62 -22.17 23.57
CA VAL A 706 -10.97 -21.86 24.04
C VAL A 706 -10.88 -20.82 25.14
N LEU A 707 -11.59 -19.71 25.01
CA LEU A 707 -11.73 -18.69 26.05
C LEU A 707 -13.17 -18.67 26.56
N THR A 708 -13.35 -18.62 27.87
CA THR A 708 -14.68 -18.57 28.51
C THR A 708 -14.73 -17.46 29.55
N ARG A 709 -15.80 -16.67 29.49
CA ARG A 709 -16.12 -15.60 30.44
C ARG A 709 -17.21 -16.06 31.43
N PRO A 710 -17.24 -15.50 32.65
CA PRO A 710 -18.25 -15.83 33.66
C PRO A 710 -19.71 -15.56 33.23
#